data_AF-A0AAR2KKA3-F1
#
_entry.id   AF-A0AAR2KKA3-F1
#
_cell.length_a   1.000
_cell.length_b   1.000
_cell.length_c   1.000
_cell.angle_alpha   90.00
_cell.angle_beta   90.00
_cell.angle_gamma   90.00
#
_symmetry.space_group_name_H-M   'P 1'
#
loop_
_entity.id
_entity.type
_entity.pdbx_description
1 polymer ?
#
loop_
_entity_poly.entity_id
_entity_poly.type
_entity_poly.pdbx_seq_one_letter_code
_entity_poly.pdbx_strand_id
1 'polypeptide(L)'
;MVLRNWLQNLHTSSSSTSHLTLCMSMNAAVRATVRVGIYTGAKVYFVHEGYQGLVDGGDHICLATWESVSMMLQLGGTVIGSARCKDFRTKEGRTKAACNLVKLGITNLCVIGGDGSLTGANEFRSEWSELLQILLKAGKITAEEARRSSHLNIVGMVGSIDNDFCGTDMTIGTDSALHRIIEVVDAITTTAQSHQRAFILEVMGRHCGYLALVTALASGADWVFIPEMPPDDGWEDHLCRRLANQRSMGYRLNVIIVAEGAMDRFGKPITCDMVKNLVTKKLGFDTRSTILGHVQRGGTPSAFDRILGSRMGVEAVMALLEATPDTPACVVSLSGNQAIRLPLMECVQVTKDVTKAMAEGKFEEAVKLRGKSFENNWNTYKLLAHVSPAEVKSNINIAIMNVGAPCAGMNAAVRSAVRIGILQGHNMLAIHDGFEGLAHGNIEPISWAAVGNWTGQGGSNLGTKRMLPANIMEEISLNIAKFNIHSLIIIGGFEAFVGGLELVTGREKYEELCIPIVVIPATVSNNVPGSDFSIGADTALNTITSTCDRIKQSAAGTKRRVFIIETMGGYCGYLATMAGLAAGADAAYIYEEPFGIHDLEVNVEHLVEKMKTTVKRGLILRNEKCNSNYTTDFIFNLYTEEGKGVFDCRKNVLGHMQQGGTPSPFDRNFGTKMGAKSVLWLTDKLKECYRHGRIFANTPDSACVLGMRKRALVFQPLAELKNNTDFEHRIPKTQWWLKLRPILKILAKYKISLDISEKAAMESVIKKRGIV
;
A
#
# COMPACT_ATOMS: atom_id res chain seq x y z
N MET A 1 -0.18 23.80 -11.29
CA MET A 1 -0.19 22.33 -11.05
C MET A 1 -1.02 21.67 -12.15
N VAL A 2 -0.46 20.76 -12.96
CA VAL A 2 -1.04 20.33 -14.26
C VAL A 2 -1.21 18.81 -14.35
N LEU A 3 -2.30 18.34 -14.99
CA LEU A 3 -2.71 16.93 -15.15
C LEU A 3 -3.05 16.53 -16.63
N ARG A 4 -2.14 15.76 -17.29
CA ARG A 4 -2.23 14.79 -18.44
C ARG A 4 -2.89 15.21 -19.80
N ASN A 5 -2.47 14.84 -21.05
CA ASN A 5 -1.97 13.58 -21.70
C ASN A 5 -1.23 13.74 -23.09
N TRP A 6 -0.25 12.87 -23.44
CA TRP A 6 0.40 12.58 -24.78
C TRP A 6 0.93 11.11 -24.77
N LEU A 7 0.48 10.12 -25.58
CA LEU A 7 0.85 9.63 -26.95
C LEU A 7 -0.22 8.57 -27.34
N GLN A 8 -0.86 8.59 -28.53
CA GLN A 8 -0.49 7.81 -29.73
C GLN A 8 -1.26 8.35 -30.95
N ASN A 9 -0.61 8.39 -32.13
CA ASN A 9 -1.20 8.14 -33.45
C ASN A 9 -0.08 8.15 -34.49
N LEU A 10 0.56 7.00 -34.70
CA LEU A 10 1.28 6.64 -35.92
C LEU A 10 1.18 5.11 -36.05
N HIS A 11 0.07 4.65 -36.63
CA HIS A 11 -0.05 3.58 -37.64
C HIS A 11 -1.50 3.07 -37.74
N THR A 12 -2.01 3.18 -38.96
CA THR A 12 -3.20 2.60 -39.62
C THR A 12 -4.15 1.67 -38.84
N SER A 13 -5.43 2.08 -38.84
CA SER A 13 -6.65 1.24 -38.85
C SER A 13 -6.76 0.08 -37.86
N SER A 14 -7.20 0.36 -36.63
CA SER A 14 -8.31 -0.35 -35.98
C SER A 14 -8.61 0.29 -34.61
N SER A 15 -9.90 0.31 -34.28
CA SER A 15 -10.53 0.88 -33.09
C SER A 15 -9.77 0.66 -31.77
N SER A 16 -9.22 1.72 -31.19
CA SER A 16 -8.72 1.74 -29.80
C SER A 16 -9.01 3.09 -29.13
N THR A 17 -10.12 3.15 -28.41
CA THR A 17 -10.57 4.27 -27.58
C THR A 17 -9.68 4.36 -26.34
N SER A 18 -8.60 5.14 -26.39
CA SER A 18 -7.88 5.54 -25.18
C SER A 18 -8.83 6.36 -24.28
N HIS A 19 -8.86 6.12 -22.96
CA HIS A 19 -9.76 6.76 -21.96
C HIS A 19 -8.99 7.63 -20.93
N LEU A 20 -9.61 8.72 -20.42
CA LEU A 20 -9.08 9.65 -19.40
C LEU A 20 -8.52 8.92 -18.16
N THR A 21 -7.28 9.19 -17.74
CA THR A 21 -6.74 8.64 -16.48
C THR A 21 -6.91 9.63 -15.33
N LEU A 22 -8.14 9.79 -14.85
CA LEU A 22 -8.38 10.24 -13.48
C LEU A 22 -8.13 9.05 -12.54
N CYS A 23 -7.35 9.25 -11.47
CA CYS A 23 -7.19 8.26 -10.41
C CYS A 23 -7.66 8.86 -9.07
N MET A 24 -8.13 8.02 -8.16
CA MET A 24 -8.90 8.45 -6.98
C MET A 24 -8.12 9.41 -6.07
N SER A 25 -6.80 9.32 -6.04
CA SER A 25 -6.00 9.78 -4.90
C SER A 25 -5.14 11.02 -5.18
N MET A 26 -5.29 11.66 -6.35
CA MET A 26 -4.48 12.82 -6.74
C MET A 26 -4.68 14.00 -5.79
N ASN A 27 -5.90 14.16 -5.28
CA ASN A 27 -6.28 15.23 -4.37
C ASN A 27 -5.41 15.33 -3.10
N ALA A 28 -4.87 14.20 -2.62
CA ALA A 28 -3.97 14.21 -1.47
C ALA A 28 -2.62 14.86 -1.80
N ALA A 29 -2.06 14.56 -2.97
CA ALA A 29 -0.84 15.19 -3.49
C ALA A 29 -1.05 16.68 -3.77
N VAL A 30 -2.16 17.03 -4.43
CA VAL A 30 -2.57 18.43 -4.65
C VAL A 30 -2.59 19.21 -3.34
N ARG A 31 -3.32 18.69 -2.34
CA ARG A 31 -3.47 19.35 -1.04
C ARG A 31 -2.12 19.56 -0.37
N ALA A 32 -1.26 18.55 -0.37
CA ALA A 32 0.05 18.66 0.27
C ALA A 32 0.94 19.68 -0.43
N THR A 33 1.02 19.66 -1.76
CA THR A 33 1.80 20.63 -2.54
C THR A 33 1.32 22.07 -2.29
N VAL A 34 0.00 22.32 -2.25
CA VAL A 34 -0.53 23.65 -1.93
C VAL A 34 -0.20 24.06 -0.51
N ARG A 35 -0.46 23.21 0.49
CA ARG A 35 -0.24 23.57 1.90
C ARG A 35 1.23 23.84 2.19
N VAL A 36 2.13 22.97 1.73
CA VAL A 36 3.57 23.13 1.96
C VAL A 36 4.12 24.32 1.18
N GLY A 37 3.68 24.53 -0.07
CA GLY A 37 4.11 25.70 -0.84
C GLY A 37 3.69 27.03 -0.19
N ILE A 38 2.47 27.13 0.32
CA ILE A 38 2.03 28.31 1.08
C ILE A 38 2.83 28.44 2.38
N TYR A 39 3.10 27.32 3.05
CA TYR A 39 3.85 27.29 4.31
C TYR A 39 5.29 27.82 4.14
N THR A 40 5.93 27.54 3.00
CA THR A 40 7.27 28.04 2.68
C THR A 40 7.28 29.47 2.15
N GLY A 41 6.12 30.14 2.08
CA GLY A 41 5.96 31.51 1.59
C GLY A 41 5.77 31.64 0.09
N ALA A 42 5.65 30.53 -0.66
CA ALA A 42 5.41 30.56 -2.09
C ALA A 42 3.93 30.87 -2.43
N LYS A 43 3.72 31.52 -3.57
CA LYS A 43 2.39 31.64 -4.19
C LYS A 43 2.13 30.39 -5.02
N VAL A 44 1.07 29.64 -4.69
CA VAL A 44 0.74 28.40 -5.38
C VAL A 44 -0.49 28.61 -6.26
N TYR A 45 -0.46 28.08 -7.49
CA TYR A 45 -1.56 28.18 -8.45
C TYR A 45 -2.07 26.79 -8.87
N PHE A 46 -3.39 26.66 -8.92
CA PHE A 46 -4.05 25.58 -9.62
C PHE A 46 -3.98 25.80 -11.13
N VAL A 47 -3.88 24.71 -11.89
CA VAL A 47 -4.19 24.75 -13.31
C VAL A 47 -5.31 23.76 -13.56
N HIS A 48 -6.47 24.28 -13.92
CA HIS A 48 -7.65 23.48 -14.18
C HIS A 48 -7.55 22.78 -15.54
N GLU A 49 -8.19 21.63 -15.70
CA GLU A 49 -8.26 20.89 -16.97
C GLU A 49 -6.88 20.53 -17.58
N GLY A 50 -5.84 20.48 -16.75
CA GLY A 50 -4.53 20.02 -17.17
C GLY A 50 -3.81 20.94 -18.16
N TYR A 51 -3.21 20.34 -19.20
CA TYR A 51 -2.47 21.13 -20.20
C TYR A 51 -3.38 22.06 -21.00
N GLN A 52 -4.68 21.73 -21.12
CA GLN A 52 -5.61 22.61 -21.81
C GLN A 52 -5.75 23.93 -21.05
N GLY A 53 -5.93 23.89 -19.72
CA GLY A 53 -5.97 25.11 -18.93
C GLY A 53 -4.65 25.89 -18.87
N LEU A 54 -3.49 25.23 -19.09
CA LEU A 54 -2.24 25.95 -19.30
C LEU A 54 -2.28 26.79 -20.58
N VAL A 55 -2.79 26.21 -21.68
CA VAL A 55 -2.89 26.87 -22.98
C VAL A 55 -3.94 27.98 -22.92
N ASP A 56 -5.11 27.69 -22.35
CA ASP A 56 -6.24 28.61 -22.29
C ASP A 56 -5.95 29.81 -21.38
N GLY A 57 -5.26 29.59 -20.25
CA GLY A 57 -4.91 30.63 -19.30
C GLY A 57 -6.13 31.23 -18.59
N GLY A 58 -5.99 32.48 -18.11
CA GLY A 58 -7.09 33.21 -17.45
C GLY A 58 -7.64 32.47 -16.22
N ASP A 59 -8.96 32.24 -16.21
CA ASP A 59 -9.69 31.57 -15.12
C ASP A 59 -9.29 30.09 -14.94
N HIS A 60 -8.53 29.51 -15.87
CA HIS A 60 -7.99 28.16 -15.69
C HIS A 60 -6.73 28.14 -14.81
N ILE A 61 -6.08 29.29 -14.54
CA ILE A 61 -4.90 29.38 -13.67
C ILE A 61 -5.22 30.23 -12.43
N CYS A 62 -5.78 29.58 -11.41
CA CYS A 62 -6.26 30.25 -10.19
C CYS A 62 -5.24 30.20 -9.06
N LEU A 63 -5.13 31.29 -8.29
CA LEU A 63 -4.37 31.30 -7.04
C LEU A 63 -5.03 30.36 -6.02
N ALA A 64 -4.24 29.44 -5.45
CA ALA A 64 -4.68 28.53 -4.40
C ALA A 64 -4.55 29.20 -3.02
N THR A 65 -5.46 28.86 -2.11
CA THR A 65 -5.40 29.28 -0.71
C THR A 65 -5.29 28.07 0.20
N TRP A 66 -5.02 28.30 1.49
CA TRP A 66 -4.98 27.21 2.46
C TRP A 66 -6.34 26.49 2.56
N GLU A 67 -7.40 27.28 2.50
CA GLU A 67 -8.79 26.87 2.61
C GLU A 67 -9.26 26.15 1.35
N SER A 68 -8.76 26.54 0.17
CA SER A 68 -9.19 25.97 -1.12
C SER A 68 -8.89 24.48 -1.25
N VAL A 69 -7.94 23.93 -0.48
CA VAL A 69 -7.62 22.48 -0.45
C VAL A 69 -8.19 21.73 0.75
N SER A 70 -9.16 22.33 1.45
CA SER A 70 -9.86 21.68 2.55
C SER A 70 -10.84 20.62 2.03
N MET A 71 -11.07 19.56 2.80
CA MET A 71 -11.96 18.43 2.43
C MET A 71 -11.55 17.63 1.17
N MET A 72 -10.34 17.81 0.65
CA MET A 72 -9.93 17.12 -0.57
C MET A 72 -9.48 15.66 -0.36
N LEU A 73 -8.99 15.29 0.83
CA LEU A 73 -8.36 13.99 1.07
C LEU A 73 -9.29 12.79 0.79
N GLN A 74 -10.59 12.94 1.07
CA GLN A 74 -11.57 11.88 0.88
C GLN A 74 -12.25 11.90 -0.50
N LEU A 75 -11.99 12.92 -1.32
CA LEU A 75 -12.61 13.05 -2.63
C LEU A 75 -11.85 12.20 -3.64
N GLY A 76 -12.59 11.41 -4.42
CA GLY A 76 -12.06 10.71 -5.58
C GLY A 76 -11.73 11.65 -6.74
N GLY A 77 -11.00 11.13 -7.72
CA GLY A 77 -10.59 11.85 -8.92
C GLY A 77 -9.62 13.00 -8.63
N THR A 78 -9.77 14.09 -9.40
CA THR A 78 -9.04 15.34 -9.18
C THR A 78 -10.00 16.51 -9.20
N VAL A 79 -9.97 17.31 -8.14
CA VAL A 79 -10.78 18.53 -7.98
C VAL A 79 -10.43 19.63 -8.99
N ILE A 80 -9.25 19.57 -9.60
CA ILE A 80 -8.83 20.54 -10.63
C ILE A 80 -9.15 20.07 -12.05
N GLY A 81 -9.78 18.89 -12.21
CA GLY A 81 -10.08 18.34 -13.53
C GLY A 81 -8.84 17.91 -14.32
N SER A 82 -9.07 17.31 -15.47
CA SER A 82 -8.03 16.85 -16.39
C SER A 82 -8.64 16.60 -17.77
N ALA A 83 -8.20 17.39 -18.75
CA ALA A 83 -8.67 17.30 -20.12
C ALA A 83 -7.54 16.91 -21.08
N ARG A 84 -7.91 16.30 -22.22
CA ARG A 84 -6.95 16.09 -23.31
C ARG A 84 -6.67 17.41 -24.00
N CYS A 85 -5.39 17.72 -24.20
CA CYS A 85 -4.97 18.91 -24.91
C CYS A 85 -4.31 18.55 -26.24
N LYS A 86 -4.97 18.90 -27.35
CA LYS A 86 -4.38 18.79 -28.69
C LYS A 86 -3.45 19.98 -28.99
N ASP A 87 -3.71 21.13 -28.39
CA ASP A 87 -2.96 22.35 -28.69
C ASP A 87 -1.55 22.30 -28.11
N PHE A 88 -1.38 21.73 -26.92
CA PHE A 88 -0.07 21.57 -26.28
C PHE A 88 0.87 20.62 -27.05
N ARG A 89 0.34 19.88 -28.04
CA ARG A 89 1.16 19.08 -28.97
C ARG A 89 1.96 19.97 -29.92
N THR A 90 1.45 21.16 -30.23
CA THR A 90 2.09 22.09 -31.15
C THR A 90 2.97 23.06 -30.38
N LYS A 91 4.02 23.54 -31.03
CA LYS A 91 4.89 24.58 -30.47
C LYS A 91 4.12 25.87 -30.18
N GLU A 92 3.09 26.17 -30.96
CA GLU A 92 2.21 27.32 -30.74
C GLU A 92 1.43 27.20 -29.43
N GLY A 93 0.82 26.04 -29.14
CA GLY A 93 0.12 25.83 -27.87
C GLY A 93 1.07 25.89 -26.68
N ARG A 94 2.27 25.31 -26.79
CA ARG A 94 3.32 25.45 -25.75
C ARG A 94 3.77 26.90 -25.57
N THR A 95 3.89 27.67 -26.65
CA THR A 95 4.21 29.11 -26.60
C THR A 95 3.11 29.89 -25.86
N LYS A 96 1.83 29.61 -26.11
CA LYS A 96 0.70 30.22 -25.37
C LYS A 96 0.77 29.88 -23.89
N ALA A 97 1.00 28.60 -23.55
CA ALA A 97 1.15 28.16 -22.17
C ALA A 97 2.32 28.84 -21.45
N ALA A 98 3.48 28.96 -22.12
CA ALA A 98 4.65 29.67 -21.58
C ALA A 98 4.32 31.14 -21.31
N CYS A 99 3.61 31.81 -22.22
CA CYS A 99 3.15 33.19 -22.05
C CYS A 99 2.32 33.36 -20.76
N ASN A 100 1.33 32.48 -20.57
CA ASN A 100 0.44 32.53 -19.39
C ASN A 100 1.22 32.35 -18.07
N LEU A 101 2.17 31.41 -18.04
CA LEU A 101 3.00 31.17 -16.86
C LEU A 101 3.94 32.36 -16.57
N VAL A 102 4.60 32.90 -17.59
CA VAL A 102 5.53 34.03 -17.45
C VAL A 102 4.80 35.29 -16.97
N LYS A 103 3.59 35.56 -17.47
CA LYS A 103 2.76 36.70 -17.04
C LYS A 103 2.37 36.62 -15.56
N LEU A 104 2.22 35.41 -15.03
CA LEU A 104 1.94 35.17 -13.61
C LEU A 104 3.21 35.01 -12.76
N GLY A 105 4.39 35.05 -13.36
CA GLY A 105 5.68 34.85 -12.68
C GLY A 105 5.88 33.42 -12.16
N ILE A 106 5.27 32.43 -12.80
CA ILE A 106 5.35 31.02 -12.41
C ILE A 106 6.58 30.38 -13.06
N THR A 107 7.57 29.99 -12.25
CA THR A 107 8.84 29.37 -12.69
C THR A 107 9.00 27.92 -12.23
N ASN A 108 8.08 27.42 -11.41
CA ASN A 108 8.11 26.09 -10.85
C ASN A 108 6.80 25.36 -11.19
N LEU A 109 6.91 24.19 -11.82
CA LEU A 109 5.76 23.40 -12.26
C LEU A 109 5.77 22.01 -11.61
N CYS A 110 4.77 21.75 -10.77
CA CYS A 110 4.47 20.41 -10.26
C CYS A 110 3.42 19.73 -11.15
N VAL A 111 3.77 18.57 -11.71
CA VAL A 111 2.92 17.76 -12.60
C VAL A 111 2.62 16.43 -11.94
N ILE A 112 1.34 16.15 -11.71
CA ILE A 112 0.88 14.84 -11.23
C ILE A 112 0.27 14.15 -12.43
N GLY A 113 0.62 12.91 -12.73
CA GLY A 113 0.05 12.20 -13.88
C GLY A 113 0.80 10.92 -14.20
N GLY A 114 0.52 10.32 -15.35
CA GLY A 114 1.32 9.18 -15.81
C GLY A 114 2.52 9.59 -16.64
N ASP A 115 3.27 8.59 -17.07
CA ASP A 115 4.41 8.62 -17.99
C ASP A 115 4.31 9.69 -19.10
N GLY A 116 3.21 9.74 -19.84
CA GLY A 116 3.01 10.67 -20.94
C GLY A 116 2.95 12.15 -20.52
N SER A 117 2.40 12.44 -19.33
CA SER A 117 2.36 13.81 -18.79
C SER A 117 3.74 14.26 -18.35
N LEU A 118 4.46 13.37 -17.68
CA LEU A 118 5.79 13.64 -17.17
C LEU A 118 6.78 13.87 -18.32
N THR A 119 6.65 13.09 -19.41
CA THR A 119 7.44 13.29 -20.63
C THR A 119 7.16 14.65 -21.29
N GLY A 120 5.88 15.00 -21.48
CA GLY A 120 5.50 16.30 -22.06
C GLY A 120 5.90 17.49 -21.19
N ALA A 121 5.92 17.32 -19.86
CA ALA A 121 6.46 18.32 -18.94
C ALA A 121 7.97 18.52 -19.19
N ASN A 122 8.74 17.44 -19.29
CA ASN A 122 10.18 17.54 -19.55
C ASN A 122 10.49 18.18 -20.92
N GLU A 123 9.74 17.83 -21.97
CA GLU A 123 9.86 18.49 -23.28
C GLU A 123 9.60 20.00 -23.17
N PHE A 124 8.54 20.40 -22.45
CA PHE A 124 8.21 21.80 -22.22
C PHE A 124 9.31 22.57 -21.47
N ARG A 125 9.97 21.93 -20.49
CA ARG A 125 11.15 22.50 -19.81
C ARG A 125 12.34 22.65 -20.74
N SER A 126 12.65 21.62 -21.55
CA SER A 126 13.79 21.66 -22.47
C SER A 126 13.64 22.74 -23.54
N GLU A 127 12.41 22.97 -24.01
CA GLU A 127 12.11 24.02 -25.00
C GLU A 127 11.96 25.42 -24.39
N TRP A 128 11.96 25.56 -23.06
CA TRP A 128 11.57 26.80 -22.36
C TRP A 128 12.32 28.04 -22.86
N SER A 129 13.65 27.98 -22.96
CA SER A 129 14.48 29.10 -23.43
C SER A 129 14.12 29.53 -24.86
N GLU A 130 13.80 28.58 -25.74
CA GLU A 130 13.39 28.88 -27.11
C GLU A 130 11.99 29.52 -27.14
N LEU A 131 11.06 29.01 -26.33
CA LEU A 131 9.71 29.57 -26.21
C LEU A 131 9.76 31.03 -25.71
N LEU A 132 10.63 31.34 -24.75
CA LEU A 132 10.84 32.71 -24.29
C LEU A 132 11.37 33.63 -25.40
N GLN A 133 12.32 33.16 -26.21
CA GLN A 133 12.84 33.94 -27.34
C GLN A 133 11.75 34.23 -28.38
N ILE A 134 10.88 33.27 -28.67
CA ILE A 134 9.72 33.45 -29.57
C ILE A 134 8.78 34.52 -29.01
N LEU A 135 8.44 34.44 -27.72
CA LEU A 135 7.55 35.40 -27.06
C LEU A 135 8.13 36.82 -27.00
N LEU A 136 9.44 36.94 -26.80
CA LEU A 136 10.15 38.21 -26.72
C LEU A 136 10.23 38.87 -28.11
N LYS A 137 10.55 38.10 -29.16
CA LYS A 137 10.52 38.57 -30.56
C LYS A 137 9.11 39.00 -30.99
N ALA A 138 8.08 38.30 -30.53
CA ALA A 138 6.67 38.62 -30.80
C ALA A 138 6.12 39.78 -29.94
N GLY A 139 6.91 40.37 -29.04
CA GLY A 139 6.48 41.45 -28.15
C GLY A 139 5.41 41.05 -27.13
N LYS A 140 5.21 39.76 -26.87
CA LYS A 140 4.20 39.26 -25.93
C LYS A 140 4.65 39.33 -24.47
N ILE A 141 5.96 39.27 -24.24
CA ILE A 141 6.60 39.41 -22.92
C ILE A 141 7.71 40.47 -22.98
N THR A 142 7.98 41.10 -21.84
CA THR A 142 9.09 42.03 -21.67
C THR A 142 10.41 41.30 -21.40
N ALA A 143 11.55 41.96 -21.66
CA ALA A 143 12.87 41.40 -21.32
C ALA A 143 13.01 41.11 -19.82
N GLU A 144 12.36 41.90 -18.96
CA GLU A 144 12.37 41.71 -17.50
C GLU A 144 11.51 40.52 -17.06
N GLU A 145 10.37 40.28 -17.71
CA GLU A 145 9.56 39.07 -17.49
C GLU A 145 10.34 37.82 -17.93
N ALA A 146 11.03 37.87 -19.08
CA ALA A 146 11.86 36.77 -19.56
C ALA A 146 13.05 36.48 -18.62
N ARG A 147 13.69 37.53 -18.07
CA ARG A 147 14.81 37.39 -17.12
C ARG A 147 14.38 36.77 -15.79
N ARG A 148 13.24 37.21 -15.24
CA ARG A 148 12.66 36.66 -14.00
C ARG A 148 12.23 35.20 -14.16
N SER A 149 11.80 34.81 -15.36
CA SER A 149 11.35 33.46 -15.69
C SER A 149 12.35 32.69 -16.55
N SER A 150 13.65 32.95 -16.38
CA SER A 150 14.73 32.43 -17.25
C SER A 150 14.80 30.91 -17.33
N HIS A 151 14.31 30.21 -16.32
CA HIS A 151 14.28 28.76 -16.25
C HIS A 151 12.93 28.28 -15.70
N LEU A 152 12.55 27.07 -16.12
CA LEU A 152 11.39 26.35 -15.62
C LEU A 152 11.86 25.10 -14.88
N ASN A 153 11.56 25.01 -13.59
CA ASN A 153 11.81 23.82 -12.81
C ASN A 153 10.59 22.91 -12.85
N ILE A 154 10.83 21.60 -12.97
CA ILE A 154 9.76 20.60 -13.04
C ILE A 154 10.00 19.50 -12.03
N VAL A 155 8.94 19.18 -11.30
CA VAL A 155 8.84 17.96 -10.50
C VAL A 155 7.60 17.17 -10.91
N GLY A 156 7.80 15.87 -11.10
CA GLY A 156 6.77 14.90 -11.41
C GLY A 156 6.31 14.13 -10.18
N MET A 157 5.03 13.77 -10.14
CA MET A 157 4.50 12.73 -9.28
C MET A 157 3.66 11.77 -10.13
N VAL A 158 3.76 10.47 -9.84
CA VAL A 158 3.09 9.47 -10.67
C VAL A 158 1.70 9.16 -10.12
N GLY A 159 0.67 9.67 -10.79
CA GLY A 159 -0.74 9.36 -10.54
C GLY A 159 -1.29 8.43 -11.61
N SER A 160 -1.41 7.14 -11.26
CA SER A 160 -1.89 6.06 -12.12
C SER A 160 -2.44 4.93 -11.27
N ILE A 161 -3.48 4.24 -11.75
CA ILE A 161 -3.94 3.00 -11.12
C ILE A 161 -3.11 1.79 -11.57
N ASP A 162 -2.52 1.87 -12.76
CA ASP A 162 -1.93 0.75 -13.48
C ASP A 162 -0.63 0.22 -12.82
N ASN A 163 0.04 1.06 -12.03
CA ASN A 163 1.39 0.81 -11.47
C ASN A 163 2.43 0.43 -12.53
N ASP A 164 2.34 1.06 -13.70
CA ASP A 164 3.15 0.75 -14.89
C ASP A 164 4.44 1.58 -14.98
N PHE A 165 4.62 2.59 -14.13
CA PHE A 165 5.78 3.48 -14.15
C PHE A 165 6.98 2.90 -13.42
N CYS A 166 8.05 2.62 -14.15
CA CYS A 166 9.26 2.03 -13.58
C CYS A 166 10.08 3.07 -12.80
N GLY A 167 10.34 2.81 -11.52
CA GLY A 167 11.10 3.69 -10.63
C GLY A 167 10.42 3.92 -9.29
N THR A 168 9.11 3.72 -9.22
CA THR A 168 8.33 3.74 -7.98
C THR A 168 7.82 2.34 -7.65
N ASP A 169 7.80 1.98 -6.36
CA ASP A 169 7.24 0.69 -5.92
C ASP A 169 5.70 0.68 -5.98
N MET A 170 5.08 1.87 -5.87
CA MET A 170 3.63 2.08 -5.97
C MET A 170 3.34 3.45 -6.58
N THR A 171 2.40 3.53 -7.51
CA THR A 171 1.85 4.79 -8.04
C THR A 171 0.63 5.26 -7.24
N ILE A 172 0.42 6.58 -7.17
CA ILE A 172 -0.75 7.16 -6.48
C ILE A 172 -2.03 6.69 -7.18
N GLY A 173 -2.87 5.97 -6.45
CA GLY A 173 -4.17 5.47 -6.92
C GLY A 173 -4.23 3.94 -7.13
N THR A 174 -3.10 3.24 -7.20
CA THR A 174 -3.07 1.79 -7.41
C THR A 174 -3.70 1.04 -6.24
N ASP A 175 -3.37 1.41 -5.01
CA ASP A 175 -3.91 0.76 -3.82
C ASP A 175 -5.43 0.96 -3.71
N SER A 176 -5.92 2.17 -4.01
CA SER A 176 -7.35 2.46 -4.07
C SER A 176 -8.07 1.64 -5.15
N ALA A 177 -7.45 1.44 -6.31
CA ALA A 177 -7.99 0.58 -7.36
C ALA A 177 -8.08 -0.89 -6.90
N LEU A 178 -7.04 -1.42 -6.23
CA LEU A 178 -7.06 -2.75 -5.64
C LEU A 178 -8.20 -2.91 -4.62
N HIS A 179 -8.47 -1.89 -3.79
CA HIS A 179 -9.59 -1.91 -2.87
C HIS A 179 -10.95 -2.06 -3.60
N ARG A 180 -11.15 -1.35 -4.73
CA ARG A 180 -12.37 -1.48 -5.54
C ARG A 180 -12.47 -2.87 -6.19
N ILE A 181 -11.37 -3.38 -6.72
CA ILE A 181 -11.34 -4.71 -7.35
C ILE A 181 -11.71 -5.78 -6.32
N ILE A 182 -11.09 -5.76 -5.15
CA ILE A 182 -11.35 -6.75 -4.09
C ILE A 182 -12.77 -6.67 -3.55
N GLU A 183 -13.36 -5.47 -3.41
CA GLU A 183 -14.77 -5.34 -3.04
C GLU A 183 -15.71 -6.04 -4.03
N VAL A 184 -15.47 -5.86 -5.34
CA VAL A 184 -16.25 -6.54 -6.39
C VAL A 184 -15.99 -8.05 -6.38
N VAL A 185 -14.74 -8.48 -6.22
CA VAL A 185 -14.37 -9.90 -6.15
C VAL A 185 -15.06 -10.58 -4.97
N ASP A 186 -15.08 -9.95 -3.78
CA ASP A 186 -15.73 -10.50 -2.60
C ASP A 186 -17.25 -10.60 -2.79
N ALA A 187 -17.87 -9.56 -3.37
CA ALA A 187 -19.29 -9.59 -3.70
C ALA A 187 -19.63 -10.74 -4.65
N ILE A 188 -18.82 -10.95 -5.69
CA ILE A 188 -18.98 -12.05 -6.65
C ILE A 188 -18.73 -13.41 -6.01
N THR A 189 -17.73 -13.52 -5.13
CA THR A 189 -17.36 -14.77 -4.46
C THR A 189 -18.54 -15.40 -3.72
N THR A 190 -19.37 -14.59 -3.06
CA THR A 190 -20.56 -15.07 -2.32
C THR A 190 -21.60 -15.72 -3.24
N THR A 191 -21.96 -15.08 -4.37
CA THR A 191 -22.92 -15.67 -5.33
C THR A 191 -22.34 -16.89 -6.05
N ALA A 192 -21.04 -16.85 -6.31
CA ALA A 192 -20.35 -17.89 -7.04
C ALA A 192 -20.23 -19.20 -6.23
N GLN A 193 -19.99 -19.10 -4.92
CA GLN A 193 -19.99 -20.26 -4.01
C GLN A 193 -21.38 -20.91 -3.87
N SER A 194 -22.44 -20.11 -3.87
CA SER A 194 -23.83 -20.59 -3.80
C SER A 194 -24.21 -21.44 -5.00
N HIS A 195 -23.86 -20.99 -6.21
CA HIS A 195 -24.25 -21.66 -7.47
C HIS A 195 -23.18 -22.60 -8.06
N GLN A 196 -22.05 -22.80 -7.37
CA GLN A 196 -20.91 -23.55 -7.90
C GLN A 196 -20.45 -23.07 -9.29
N ARG A 197 -20.18 -21.78 -9.44
CA ARG A 197 -19.87 -21.14 -10.73
C ARG A 197 -18.38 -20.88 -10.92
N ALA A 198 -17.99 -20.77 -12.20
CA ALA A 198 -16.72 -20.18 -12.59
C ALA A 198 -16.93 -18.70 -12.95
N PHE A 199 -16.08 -17.82 -12.42
CA PHE A 199 -16.09 -16.39 -12.73
C PHE A 199 -14.78 -15.96 -13.36
N ILE A 200 -14.90 -15.20 -14.46
CA ILE A 200 -13.78 -14.59 -15.17
C ILE A 200 -13.91 -13.08 -15.00
N LEU A 201 -12.93 -12.46 -14.36
CA LEU A 201 -12.96 -11.06 -13.97
C LEU A 201 -11.91 -10.27 -14.76
N GLU A 202 -12.36 -9.29 -15.52
CA GLU A 202 -11.47 -8.38 -16.24
C GLU A 202 -11.06 -7.21 -15.36
N VAL A 203 -9.75 -7.01 -15.21
CA VAL A 203 -9.14 -5.99 -14.36
C VAL A 203 -8.35 -5.03 -15.24
N MET A 204 -8.43 -3.72 -14.92
CA MET A 204 -7.66 -2.70 -15.63
C MET A 204 -6.16 -2.83 -15.36
N GLY A 205 -5.34 -2.10 -16.12
CA GLY A 205 -3.89 -2.07 -15.94
C GLY A 205 -3.12 -1.70 -17.21
N ARG A 206 -3.83 -1.40 -18.30
CA ARG A 206 -3.35 -1.10 -19.64
C ARG A 206 -2.48 -2.24 -20.15
N HIS A 207 -1.16 -2.03 -20.20
CA HIS A 207 -0.17 -3.02 -20.59
C HIS A 207 0.60 -3.53 -19.37
N CYS A 208 0.02 -3.40 -18.16
CA CYS A 208 0.59 -3.87 -16.91
C CYS A 208 -0.37 -4.81 -16.19
N GLY A 209 0.13 -5.97 -15.78
CA GLY A 209 -0.61 -6.98 -15.03
C GLY A 209 -0.58 -6.79 -13.52
N TYR A 210 -0.05 -5.69 -12.98
CA TYR A 210 0.15 -5.54 -11.53
C TYR A 210 -1.17 -5.68 -10.75
N LEU A 211 -2.22 -4.98 -11.18
CA LEU A 211 -3.54 -5.06 -10.56
C LEU A 211 -4.10 -6.49 -10.61
N ALA A 212 -4.01 -7.15 -11.77
CA ALA A 212 -4.47 -8.53 -11.94
C ALA A 212 -3.68 -9.52 -11.06
N LEU A 213 -2.36 -9.40 -11.01
CA LEU A 213 -1.46 -10.25 -10.23
C LEU A 213 -1.70 -10.12 -8.72
N VAL A 214 -1.75 -8.88 -8.21
CA VAL A 214 -2.02 -8.65 -6.79
C VAL A 214 -3.44 -9.07 -6.43
N THR A 215 -4.41 -8.83 -7.31
CA THR A 215 -5.78 -9.32 -7.14
C THR A 215 -5.81 -10.84 -7.04
N ALA A 216 -5.10 -11.56 -7.92
CA ALA A 216 -5.04 -13.00 -7.91
C ALA A 216 -4.49 -13.56 -6.59
N LEU A 217 -3.43 -12.95 -6.05
CA LEU A 217 -2.89 -13.30 -4.73
C LEU A 217 -3.88 -13.00 -3.60
N ALA A 218 -4.49 -11.81 -3.61
CA ALA A 218 -5.38 -11.33 -2.56
C ALA A 218 -6.76 -11.99 -2.57
N SER A 219 -7.24 -12.50 -3.70
CA SER A 219 -8.48 -13.28 -3.80
C SER A 219 -8.24 -14.79 -3.72
N GLY A 220 -7.01 -15.24 -3.92
CA GLY A 220 -6.68 -16.65 -4.05
C GLY A 220 -7.18 -17.26 -5.36
N ALA A 221 -7.11 -16.49 -6.45
CA ALA A 221 -7.58 -16.89 -7.77
C ALA A 221 -6.87 -18.13 -8.32
N ASP A 222 -7.59 -18.86 -9.16
CA ASP A 222 -7.16 -20.11 -9.77
C ASP A 222 -6.40 -19.91 -11.06
N TRP A 223 -6.53 -18.75 -11.70
CA TRP A 223 -5.64 -18.38 -12.79
C TRP A 223 -5.55 -16.87 -12.93
N VAL A 224 -4.41 -16.38 -13.41
CA VAL A 224 -4.20 -14.98 -13.78
C VAL A 224 -3.59 -14.92 -15.17
N PHE A 225 -4.11 -14.04 -16.02
CA PHE A 225 -3.49 -13.68 -17.28
C PHE A 225 -2.91 -12.28 -17.17
N ILE A 226 -1.59 -12.15 -17.39
CA ILE A 226 -0.85 -10.88 -17.35
C ILE A 226 -0.01 -10.71 -18.63
N PRO A 227 0.15 -9.49 -19.15
CA PRO A 227 0.98 -9.23 -20.33
C PRO A 227 2.47 -9.47 -20.10
N GLU A 228 2.97 -9.29 -18.87
CA GLU A 228 4.39 -9.45 -18.57
C GLU A 228 4.86 -10.90 -18.62
N MET A 229 3.93 -11.86 -18.52
CA MET A 229 4.23 -13.28 -18.62
C MET A 229 3.04 -14.00 -19.27
N PRO A 230 2.92 -13.92 -20.61
CA PRO A 230 1.92 -14.63 -21.37
C PRO A 230 1.96 -16.14 -21.08
N PRO A 231 0.81 -16.81 -21.13
CA PRO A 231 0.77 -18.25 -20.86
C PRO A 231 1.46 -19.04 -21.98
N ASP A 232 1.99 -20.22 -21.63
CA ASP A 232 2.64 -21.14 -22.57
C ASP A 232 1.65 -21.72 -23.60
N ASP A 233 2.18 -22.29 -24.69
CA ASP A 233 1.35 -23.01 -25.65
C ASP A 233 0.61 -24.17 -24.97
N GLY A 234 -0.65 -24.38 -25.36
CA GLY A 234 -1.52 -25.39 -24.73
C GLY A 234 -2.04 -24.98 -23.34
N TRP A 235 -1.96 -23.70 -22.98
CA TRP A 235 -2.54 -23.18 -21.74
C TRP A 235 -4.03 -23.47 -21.61
N GLU A 236 -4.76 -23.63 -22.71
CA GLU A 236 -6.19 -23.93 -22.69
C GLU A 236 -6.46 -25.26 -21.99
N ASP A 237 -5.68 -26.29 -22.31
CA ASP A 237 -5.79 -27.61 -21.71
C ASP A 237 -5.27 -27.62 -20.28
N HIS A 238 -4.18 -26.88 -20.02
CA HIS A 238 -3.64 -26.75 -18.68
C HIS A 238 -4.64 -26.06 -17.73
N LEU A 239 -5.24 -24.95 -18.17
CA LEU A 239 -6.30 -24.26 -17.44
C LEU A 239 -7.46 -25.22 -17.17
N CYS A 240 -7.97 -25.90 -18.20
CA CYS A 240 -9.11 -26.80 -18.05
C CYS A 240 -8.82 -27.93 -17.04
N ARG A 241 -7.66 -28.57 -17.16
CA ARG A 241 -7.21 -29.62 -16.23
C ARG A 241 -7.14 -29.11 -14.80
N ARG A 242 -6.59 -27.92 -14.59
CA ARG A 242 -6.45 -27.32 -13.26
C ARG A 242 -7.80 -27.02 -12.62
N LEU A 243 -8.72 -26.40 -13.36
CA LEU A 243 -10.06 -26.09 -12.86
C LEU A 243 -10.84 -27.37 -12.51
N ALA A 244 -10.72 -28.41 -13.34
CA ALA A 244 -11.32 -29.71 -13.08
C ALA A 244 -10.75 -30.38 -11.81
N ASN A 245 -9.42 -30.35 -11.64
CA ASN A 245 -8.76 -30.90 -10.45
C ASN A 245 -9.18 -30.18 -9.17
N GLN A 246 -9.34 -28.85 -9.21
CA GLN A 246 -9.83 -28.14 -8.04
C GLN A 246 -11.27 -28.52 -7.70
N ARG A 247 -12.16 -28.62 -8.69
CA ARG A 247 -13.53 -29.08 -8.43
C ARG A 247 -13.58 -30.49 -7.85
N SER A 248 -12.75 -31.41 -8.34
CA SER A 248 -12.70 -32.78 -7.80
C SER A 248 -12.20 -32.82 -6.35
N MET A 249 -11.37 -31.85 -5.94
CA MET A 249 -10.96 -31.65 -4.54
C MET A 249 -12.04 -30.95 -3.67
N GLY A 250 -13.25 -30.75 -4.18
CA GLY A 250 -14.38 -30.17 -3.44
C GLY A 250 -14.50 -28.66 -3.51
N TYR A 251 -13.68 -27.98 -4.34
CA TYR A 251 -13.83 -26.54 -4.54
C TYR A 251 -15.12 -26.22 -5.30
N ARG A 252 -15.93 -25.35 -4.71
CA ARG A 252 -17.20 -24.90 -5.29
C ARG A 252 -17.03 -23.73 -6.25
N LEU A 253 -15.97 -22.95 -6.07
CA LEU A 253 -15.73 -21.70 -6.79
C LEU A 253 -14.48 -21.83 -7.63
N ASN A 254 -14.54 -21.31 -8.86
CA ASN A 254 -13.36 -21.02 -9.65
C ASN A 254 -13.31 -19.53 -10.01
N VAL A 255 -12.18 -18.86 -9.74
CA VAL A 255 -11.97 -17.44 -10.09
C VAL A 255 -10.77 -17.31 -11.01
N ILE A 256 -10.98 -16.70 -12.16
CA ILE A 256 -9.95 -16.40 -13.15
C ILE A 256 -9.86 -14.89 -13.29
N ILE A 257 -8.66 -14.33 -13.14
CA ILE A 257 -8.42 -12.89 -13.31
C ILE A 257 -7.73 -12.66 -14.65
N VAL A 258 -8.26 -11.74 -15.45
CA VAL A 258 -7.72 -11.40 -16.77
C VAL A 258 -7.35 -9.92 -16.75
N ALA A 259 -6.08 -9.59 -16.96
CA ALA A 259 -5.68 -8.20 -17.18
C ALA A 259 -6.24 -7.70 -18.52
N GLU A 260 -6.65 -6.43 -18.62
CA GLU A 260 -7.15 -5.87 -19.89
C GLU A 260 -6.14 -5.95 -21.04
N GLY A 261 -4.85 -5.94 -20.73
CA GLY A 261 -3.75 -6.14 -21.68
C GLY A 261 -3.30 -7.60 -21.86
N ALA A 262 -4.05 -8.59 -21.38
CA ALA A 262 -3.66 -9.99 -21.48
C ALA A 262 -3.50 -10.43 -22.95
N MET A 263 -2.41 -11.14 -23.23
CA MET A 263 -2.08 -11.65 -24.56
C MET A 263 -1.37 -13.00 -24.45
N ASP A 264 -1.34 -13.75 -25.55
CA ASP A 264 -0.51 -14.95 -25.70
C ASP A 264 0.93 -14.61 -26.11
N ARG A 265 1.79 -15.63 -26.22
CA ARG A 265 3.20 -15.47 -26.62
C ARG A 265 3.38 -14.95 -28.06
N PHE A 266 2.34 -15.01 -28.89
CA PHE A 266 2.33 -14.50 -30.26
C PHE A 266 1.76 -13.07 -30.34
N GLY A 267 1.41 -12.46 -29.21
CA GLY A 267 0.86 -11.11 -29.13
C GLY A 267 -0.64 -11.03 -29.47
N LYS A 268 -1.34 -12.16 -29.58
CA LYS A 268 -2.78 -12.18 -29.79
C LYS A 268 -3.49 -11.94 -28.45
N PRO A 269 -4.52 -11.07 -28.39
CA PRO A 269 -5.21 -10.76 -27.15
C PRO A 269 -5.96 -11.98 -26.60
N ILE A 270 -5.90 -12.17 -25.28
CA ILE A 270 -6.68 -13.17 -24.55
C ILE A 270 -7.84 -12.44 -23.86
N THR A 271 -9.06 -12.62 -24.38
CA THR A 271 -10.25 -11.92 -23.86
C THR A 271 -11.03 -12.76 -22.85
N CYS A 272 -11.81 -12.11 -21.99
CA CYS A 272 -12.70 -12.79 -21.05
C CYS A 272 -13.69 -13.73 -21.75
N ASP A 273 -14.19 -13.35 -22.92
CA ASP A 273 -15.13 -14.18 -23.69
C ASP A 273 -14.46 -15.43 -24.29
N MET A 274 -13.19 -15.33 -24.71
CA MET A 274 -12.42 -16.51 -25.14
C MET A 274 -12.29 -17.51 -24.01
N VAL A 275 -11.86 -17.06 -22.82
CA VAL A 275 -11.72 -17.91 -21.63
C VAL A 275 -13.07 -18.48 -21.20
N LYS A 276 -14.14 -17.68 -21.25
CA LYS A 276 -15.50 -18.13 -20.90
C LYS A 276 -15.98 -19.24 -21.82
N ASN A 277 -15.83 -19.04 -23.13
CA ASN A 277 -16.23 -20.02 -24.13
C ASN A 277 -15.43 -21.32 -23.99
N LEU A 278 -14.13 -21.21 -23.71
CA LEU A 278 -13.27 -22.36 -23.46
C LEU A 278 -13.75 -23.18 -22.26
N VAL A 279 -13.91 -22.54 -21.09
CA VAL A 279 -14.32 -23.22 -19.86
C VAL A 279 -15.73 -23.81 -20.01
N THR A 280 -16.66 -23.09 -20.63
CA THR A 280 -18.03 -23.57 -20.85
C THR A 280 -18.06 -24.78 -21.79
N LYS A 281 -17.34 -24.73 -22.92
CA LYS A 281 -17.37 -25.80 -23.94
C LYS A 281 -16.59 -27.04 -23.52
N LYS A 282 -15.40 -26.89 -22.93
CA LYS A 282 -14.55 -28.03 -22.55
C LYS A 282 -14.94 -28.67 -21.23
N LEU A 283 -15.35 -27.87 -20.23
CA LEU A 283 -15.64 -28.37 -18.87
C LEU A 283 -17.13 -28.42 -18.53
N GLY A 284 -17.99 -27.75 -19.30
CA GLY A 284 -19.43 -27.67 -18.99
C GLY A 284 -19.76 -26.85 -17.74
N PHE A 285 -18.82 -26.04 -17.22
CA PHE A 285 -19.06 -25.24 -16.02
C PHE A 285 -19.95 -24.04 -16.33
N ASP A 286 -20.90 -23.73 -15.45
CA ASP A 286 -21.67 -22.48 -15.52
C ASP A 286 -20.74 -21.29 -15.27
N THR A 287 -20.36 -20.62 -16.37
CA THR A 287 -19.30 -19.61 -16.38
C THR A 287 -19.86 -18.23 -16.67
N ARG A 288 -19.43 -17.23 -15.89
CA ARG A 288 -19.79 -15.82 -16.09
C ARG A 288 -18.54 -14.98 -16.24
N SER A 289 -18.59 -14.01 -17.16
CA SER A 289 -17.58 -12.97 -17.30
C SER A 289 -18.09 -11.68 -16.67
N THR A 290 -17.21 -10.92 -16.03
CA THR A 290 -17.54 -9.60 -15.48
C THR A 290 -16.38 -8.65 -15.77
N ILE A 291 -16.68 -7.60 -16.52
CA ILE A 291 -15.74 -6.53 -16.82
C ILE A 291 -15.96 -5.43 -15.80
N LEU A 292 -15.02 -5.23 -14.88
CA LEU A 292 -15.18 -4.25 -13.80
C LEU A 292 -15.24 -2.82 -14.36
N GLY A 293 -14.45 -2.54 -15.41
CA GLY A 293 -14.40 -1.22 -16.04
C GLY A 293 -14.01 -0.11 -15.07
N HIS A 294 -14.64 1.06 -15.22
CA HIS A 294 -14.22 2.31 -14.57
C HIS A 294 -14.54 2.41 -13.07
N VAL A 295 -15.23 1.43 -12.47
CA VAL A 295 -15.37 1.35 -11.00
C VAL A 295 -14.01 1.30 -10.31
N GLN A 296 -12.97 0.84 -11.02
CA GLN A 296 -11.58 0.78 -10.57
C GLN A 296 -10.88 2.15 -10.53
N ARG A 297 -11.49 3.21 -11.10
CA ARG A 297 -10.95 4.58 -11.14
C ARG A 297 -11.71 5.56 -10.23
N GLY A 298 -12.92 5.19 -9.79
CA GLY A 298 -13.77 6.01 -8.95
C GLY A 298 -13.93 5.47 -7.52
N GLY A 299 -14.28 6.34 -6.58
CA GLY A 299 -14.45 5.99 -5.18
C GLY A 299 -13.58 6.82 -4.25
N THR A 300 -13.71 6.53 -2.96
CA THR A 300 -12.93 7.21 -1.91
C THR A 300 -11.53 6.60 -1.85
N PRO A 301 -10.45 7.42 -1.82
CA PRO A 301 -9.08 6.95 -1.71
C PRO A 301 -8.83 6.11 -0.45
N SER A 302 -8.00 5.07 -0.58
CA SER A 302 -7.49 4.29 0.55
C SER A 302 -6.60 5.15 1.45
N ALA A 303 -6.42 4.73 2.70
CA ALA A 303 -5.57 5.45 3.65
C ALA A 303 -4.11 5.50 3.16
N PHE A 304 -3.61 4.40 2.60
CA PHE A 304 -2.26 4.33 2.03
C PHE A 304 -2.05 5.37 0.94
N ASP A 305 -2.95 5.46 -0.04
CA ASP A 305 -2.81 6.39 -1.16
C ASP A 305 -2.90 7.87 -0.72
N ARG A 306 -3.71 8.18 0.30
CA ARG A 306 -3.77 9.53 0.87
C ARG A 306 -2.45 9.93 1.53
N ILE A 307 -1.86 9.00 2.27
CA ILE A 307 -0.56 9.21 2.93
C ILE A 307 0.54 9.30 1.88
N LEU A 308 0.54 8.42 0.88
CA LEU A 308 1.49 8.40 -0.22
C LEU A 308 1.46 9.73 -0.98
N GLY A 309 0.27 10.16 -1.44
CA GLY A 309 0.10 11.42 -2.13
C GLY A 309 0.54 12.61 -1.27
N SER A 310 0.17 12.63 0.01
CA SER A 310 0.59 13.71 0.92
C SER A 310 2.11 13.78 1.09
N ARG A 311 2.78 12.64 1.23
CA ARG A 311 4.24 12.56 1.37
C ARG A 311 4.95 12.98 0.08
N MET A 312 4.48 12.49 -1.06
CA MET A 312 5.03 12.86 -2.36
C MET A 312 4.84 14.35 -2.66
N GLY A 313 3.69 14.92 -2.27
CA GLY A 313 3.41 16.34 -2.46
C GLY A 313 4.30 17.26 -1.62
N VAL A 314 4.64 16.85 -0.39
CA VAL A 314 5.61 17.55 0.47
C VAL A 314 7.00 17.52 -0.18
N GLU A 315 7.46 16.33 -0.55
CA GLU A 315 8.78 16.14 -1.16
C GLU A 315 8.92 16.86 -2.50
N ALA A 316 7.83 16.93 -3.28
CA ALA A 316 7.79 17.66 -4.54
C ALA A 316 8.03 19.15 -4.34
N VAL A 317 7.48 19.76 -3.29
CA VAL A 317 7.73 21.18 -2.98
C VAL A 317 9.17 21.38 -2.55
N MET A 318 9.73 20.50 -1.71
CA MET A 318 11.14 20.59 -1.32
C MET A 318 12.07 20.49 -2.53
N ALA A 319 11.80 19.54 -3.43
CA ALA A 319 12.54 19.39 -4.68
C ALA A 319 12.51 20.65 -5.55
N LEU A 320 11.38 21.36 -5.64
CA LEU A 320 11.28 22.61 -6.39
C LEU A 320 11.99 23.79 -5.70
N LEU A 321 11.97 23.85 -4.36
CA LEU A 321 12.66 24.91 -3.61
C LEU A 321 14.18 24.75 -3.68
N GLU A 322 14.67 23.51 -3.75
CA GLU A 322 16.09 23.20 -3.88
C GLU A 322 16.58 23.22 -5.34
N ALA A 323 15.67 23.30 -6.32
CA ALA A 323 16.02 23.20 -7.73
C ALA A 323 16.83 24.40 -8.21
N THR A 324 17.91 24.11 -8.93
CA THR A 324 18.72 25.07 -9.70
C THR A 324 18.47 24.90 -11.20
N PRO A 325 18.87 25.86 -12.06
CA PRO A 325 18.75 25.71 -13.52
C PRO A 325 19.35 24.40 -14.07
N ASP A 326 20.44 23.94 -13.47
CA ASP A 326 21.15 22.71 -13.86
C ASP A 326 20.51 21.44 -13.29
N THR A 327 19.58 21.55 -12.34
CA THR A 327 18.91 20.40 -11.74
C THR A 327 17.99 19.74 -12.77
N PRO A 328 18.20 18.46 -13.14
CA PRO A 328 17.34 17.80 -14.11
C PRO A 328 15.92 17.62 -13.56
N ALA A 329 14.94 17.53 -14.46
CA ALA A 329 13.57 17.23 -14.06
C ALA A 329 13.53 15.89 -13.33
N CYS A 330 12.93 15.89 -12.14
CA CYS A 330 12.85 14.70 -11.30
C CYS A 330 11.41 14.25 -11.10
N VAL A 331 11.25 12.99 -10.73
CA VAL A 331 9.99 12.39 -10.31
C VAL A 331 10.12 11.93 -8.86
N VAL A 332 9.17 12.34 -8.03
CA VAL A 332 9.06 11.83 -6.66
C VAL A 332 8.43 10.45 -6.70
N SER A 333 9.16 9.47 -6.17
CA SER A 333 8.83 8.05 -6.21
C SER A 333 8.86 7.43 -4.82
N LEU A 334 8.20 6.27 -4.66
CA LEU A 334 8.24 5.49 -3.43
C LEU A 334 9.32 4.40 -3.54
N SER A 335 10.18 4.33 -2.52
CA SER A 335 11.17 3.28 -2.35
C SER A 335 11.07 2.66 -0.96
N GLY A 336 10.40 1.52 -0.85
CA GLY A 336 10.02 0.92 0.43
C GLY A 336 9.15 1.90 1.21
N ASN A 337 9.65 2.34 2.36
CA ASN A 337 8.96 3.30 3.23
C ASN A 337 9.46 4.74 3.06
N GLN A 338 10.24 5.06 2.03
CA GLN A 338 10.84 6.39 1.84
C GLN A 338 10.40 7.01 0.51
N ALA A 339 10.14 8.33 0.53
CA ALA A 339 9.99 9.10 -0.70
C ALA A 339 11.40 9.43 -1.21
N ILE A 340 11.64 9.23 -2.50
CA ILE A 340 12.93 9.49 -3.15
C ILE A 340 12.73 10.31 -4.43
N ARG A 341 13.77 11.02 -4.85
CA ARG A 341 13.80 11.79 -6.09
C ARG A 341 14.60 11.01 -7.14
N LEU A 342 13.99 10.74 -8.28
CA LEU A 342 14.62 10.03 -9.40
C LEU A 342 14.65 10.90 -10.66
N PRO A 343 15.67 10.79 -11.52
CA PRO A 343 15.66 11.46 -12.82
C PRO A 343 14.48 10.98 -13.67
N LEU A 344 13.64 11.93 -14.12
CA LEU A 344 12.38 11.62 -14.81
C LEU A 344 12.61 10.79 -16.07
N MET A 345 13.59 11.19 -16.89
CA MET A 345 13.85 10.53 -18.18
C MET A 345 14.44 9.13 -18.03
N GLU A 346 15.19 8.84 -16.95
CA GLU A 346 15.64 7.47 -16.67
C GLU A 346 14.44 6.55 -16.41
N CYS A 347 13.50 6.98 -15.57
CA CYS A 347 12.28 6.21 -15.28
C CYS A 347 11.41 5.97 -16.53
N VAL A 348 11.27 7.01 -17.38
CA VAL A 348 10.51 6.90 -18.64
C VAL A 348 11.19 5.93 -19.60
N GLN A 349 12.53 5.97 -19.70
CA GLN A 349 13.27 5.07 -20.58
C GLN A 349 13.08 3.61 -20.14
N VAL A 350 13.27 3.31 -18.86
CA VAL A 350 13.06 1.96 -18.31
C VAL A 350 11.63 1.47 -18.56
N THR A 351 10.63 2.37 -18.47
CA THR A 351 9.23 2.02 -18.75
C THR A 351 9.02 1.63 -20.21
N LYS A 352 9.67 2.33 -21.15
CA LYS A 352 9.66 1.97 -22.59
C LYS A 352 10.39 0.65 -22.85
N ASP A 353 11.47 0.41 -22.13
CA ASP A 353 12.25 -0.83 -22.26
C ASP A 353 11.42 -2.06 -21.87
N VAL A 354 10.50 -1.95 -20.89
CA VAL A 354 9.53 -3.02 -20.58
C VAL A 354 8.65 -3.34 -21.79
N THR A 355 8.08 -2.32 -22.43
CA THR A 355 7.23 -2.50 -23.63
C THR A 355 8.02 -3.13 -24.77
N LYS A 356 9.27 -2.70 -24.97
CA LYS A 356 10.18 -3.28 -25.96
C LYS A 356 10.47 -4.75 -25.65
N ALA A 357 10.82 -5.09 -24.41
CA ALA A 357 11.10 -6.45 -23.99
C ALA A 357 9.89 -7.37 -24.21
N MET A 358 8.67 -6.92 -23.89
CA MET A 358 7.44 -7.69 -24.15
C MET A 358 7.19 -7.89 -25.65
N ALA A 359 7.44 -6.88 -26.49
CA ALA A 359 7.28 -6.99 -27.94
C ALA A 359 8.31 -7.92 -28.60
N GLU A 360 9.52 -7.99 -28.02
CA GLU A 360 10.60 -8.89 -28.47
C GLU A 360 10.49 -10.32 -27.89
N GLY A 361 9.43 -10.62 -27.12
CA GLY A 361 9.24 -11.93 -26.49
C GLY A 361 10.15 -12.20 -25.27
N LYS A 362 10.83 -11.18 -24.74
CA LYS A 362 11.73 -11.26 -23.57
C LYS A 362 10.94 -11.05 -22.27
N PHE A 363 10.01 -11.95 -21.98
CA PHE A 363 9.04 -11.81 -20.87
C PHE A 363 9.69 -11.83 -19.48
N GLU A 364 10.71 -12.67 -19.25
CA GLU A 364 11.46 -12.71 -18.00
C GLU A 364 12.19 -11.38 -17.72
N GLU A 365 12.70 -10.74 -18.77
CA GLU A 365 13.32 -9.42 -18.68
C GLU A 365 12.26 -8.36 -18.35
N ALA A 366 11.08 -8.40 -18.98
CA ALA A 366 9.97 -7.50 -18.68
C ALA A 366 9.56 -7.57 -17.20
N VAL A 367 9.44 -8.77 -16.62
CA VAL A 367 9.15 -8.97 -15.19
C VAL A 367 10.23 -8.34 -14.30
N LYS A 368 11.51 -8.53 -14.64
CA LYS A 368 12.63 -7.92 -13.89
C LYS A 368 12.63 -6.39 -14.00
N LEU A 369 12.32 -5.86 -15.18
CA LEU A 369 12.29 -4.41 -15.43
C LEU A 369 11.14 -3.71 -14.65
N ARG A 370 9.99 -4.37 -14.45
CA ARG A 370 8.92 -3.89 -13.54
C ARG A 370 9.40 -3.73 -12.10
N GLY A 371 10.39 -4.52 -11.68
CA GLY A 371 11.08 -4.41 -10.41
C GLY A 371 10.73 -5.49 -9.40
N LYS A 372 11.50 -5.51 -8.30
CA LYS A 372 11.49 -6.59 -7.30
C LYS A 372 10.11 -6.84 -6.67
N SER A 373 9.29 -5.81 -6.51
CA SER A 373 7.94 -5.96 -5.95
C SER A 373 7.06 -6.82 -6.85
N PHE A 374 7.06 -6.53 -8.16
CA PHE A 374 6.33 -7.29 -9.17
C PHE A 374 6.87 -8.72 -9.27
N GLU A 375 8.18 -8.87 -9.40
CA GLU A 375 8.85 -10.17 -9.48
C GLU A 375 8.54 -11.07 -8.27
N ASN A 376 8.61 -10.52 -7.06
CA ASN A 376 8.27 -11.27 -5.85
C ASN A 376 6.80 -11.71 -5.82
N ASN A 377 5.87 -10.86 -6.26
CA ASN A 377 4.47 -11.23 -6.38
C ASN A 377 4.27 -12.33 -7.43
N TRP A 378 4.96 -12.23 -8.56
CA TRP A 378 4.91 -13.23 -9.63
C TRP A 378 5.43 -14.60 -9.17
N ASN A 379 6.57 -14.62 -8.49
CA ASN A 379 7.16 -15.84 -7.94
C ASN A 379 6.26 -16.47 -6.87
N THR A 380 5.68 -15.66 -5.98
CA THR A 380 4.71 -16.14 -4.97
C THR A 380 3.46 -16.72 -5.64
N TYR A 381 2.94 -16.05 -6.68
CA TYR A 381 1.79 -16.53 -7.43
C TYR A 381 2.11 -17.86 -8.11
N LYS A 382 3.23 -17.98 -8.83
CA LYS A 382 3.66 -19.25 -9.46
C LYS A 382 3.66 -20.41 -8.47
N LEU A 383 4.23 -20.21 -7.27
CA LEU A 383 4.28 -21.23 -6.23
C LEU A 383 2.90 -21.67 -5.73
N LEU A 384 1.98 -20.71 -5.53
CA LEU A 384 0.63 -21.00 -5.04
C LEU A 384 -0.32 -21.49 -6.14
N ALA A 385 -0.01 -21.16 -7.39
CA ALA A 385 -0.83 -21.44 -8.54
C ALA A 385 -0.58 -22.84 -9.09
N HIS A 386 0.67 -23.25 -9.25
CA HIS A 386 0.98 -24.58 -9.77
C HIS A 386 0.90 -25.61 -8.64
N VAL A 387 -0.29 -26.22 -8.51
CA VAL A 387 -0.54 -27.32 -7.57
C VAL A 387 0.03 -28.61 -8.18
N SER A 388 1.33 -28.80 -8.02
CA SER A 388 1.94 -30.11 -8.18
C SER A 388 2.13 -30.69 -6.78
N PRO A 389 1.41 -31.75 -6.40
CA PRO A 389 1.69 -32.45 -5.15
C PRO A 389 3.17 -32.83 -5.12
N ALA A 390 3.82 -32.71 -3.95
CA ALA A 390 5.19 -33.19 -3.82
C ALA A 390 5.25 -34.67 -4.21
N GLU A 391 6.17 -35.04 -5.11
CA GLU A 391 6.37 -36.43 -5.52
C GLU A 391 6.76 -37.33 -4.33
N VAL A 392 7.39 -36.73 -3.32
CA VAL A 392 7.79 -37.39 -2.07
C VAL A 392 7.20 -36.62 -0.89
N LYS A 393 6.38 -37.31 -0.08
CA LYS A 393 5.96 -36.78 1.22
C LYS A 393 7.13 -36.84 2.20
N SER A 394 7.37 -35.73 2.89
CA SER A 394 8.29 -35.69 4.03
C SER A 394 7.58 -36.19 5.29
N ASN A 395 8.32 -36.82 6.21
CA ASN A 395 7.83 -37.19 7.54
C ASN A 395 7.87 -36.01 8.54
N ILE A 396 7.89 -34.77 8.04
CA ILE A 396 8.03 -33.56 8.84
C ILE A 396 6.64 -32.99 9.13
N ASN A 397 6.36 -32.74 10.42
CA ASN A 397 5.16 -32.06 10.87
C ASN A 397 5.49 -30.59 11.21
N ILE A 398 4.84 -29.66 10.54
CA ILE A 398 4.94 -28.22 10.81
C ILE A 398 3.63 -27.77 11.46
N ALA A 399 3.73 -27.19 12.66
CA ALA A 399 2.56 -26.69 13.37
C ALA A 399 2.40 -25.17 13.20
N ILE A 400 1.15 -24.72 13.08
CA ILE A 400 0.80 -23.31 12.92
C ILE A 400 -0.24 -22.88 13.94
N MET A 401 -0.05 -21.70 14.53
CA MET A 401 -0.96 -21.13 15.54
C MET A 401 -1.10 -19.62 15.40
N ASN A 402 -2.20 -19.08 15.93
CA ASN A 402 -2.40 -17.65 16.09
C ASN A 402 -2.34 -17.25 17.57
N VAL A 403 -1.66 -16.14 17.88
CA VAL A 403 -1.44 -15.65 19.25
C VAL A 403 -1.68 -14.13 19.35
N GLY A 404 -2.35 -13.70 20.41
CA GLY A 404 -2.66 -12.30 20.67
C GLY A 404 -4.08 -11.91 20.26
N ALA A 405 -4.30 -10.62 20.01
CA ALA A 405 -5.59 -10.13 19.53
C ALA A 405 -5.83 -10.50 18.06
N PRO A 406 -7.07 -10.82 17.66
CA PRO A 406 -7.37 -11.09 16.26
C PRO A 406 -7.19 -9.82 15.42
N CYS A 407 -6.71 -9.99 14.18
CA CYS A 407 -6.68 -8.93 13.18
C CYS A 407 -6.93 -9.48 11.78
N ALA A 408 -7.46 -8.64 10.90
CA ALA A 408 -7.72 -9.03 9.53
C ALA A 408 -6.40 -9.39 8.80
N GLY A 409 -6.39 -10.52 8.07
CA GLY A 409 -5.21 -11.01 7.33
C GLY A 409 -4.46 -12.18 7.98
N MET A 410 -4.70 -12.51 9.25
CA MET A 410 -4.14 -13.71 9.89
C MET A 410 -4.49 -14.98 9.11
N ASN A 411 -5.75 -15.11 8.73
CA ASN A 411 -6.28 -16.23 7.95
C ASN A 411 -5.60 -16.37 6.57
N ALA A 412 -5.22 -15.26 5.92
CA ALA A 412 -4.49 -15.29 4.65
C ALA A 412 -3.06 -15.83 4.83
N ALA A 413 -2.39 -15.48 5.93
CA ALA A 413 -1.08 -16.03 6.28
C ALA A 413 -1.15 -17.52 6.60
N VAL A 414 -2.13 -17.96 7.41
CA VAL A 414 -2.35 -19.38 7.71
C VAL A 414 -2.59 -20.17 6.43
N ARG A 415 -3.52 -19.71 5.58
CA ARG A 415 -3.82 -20.37 4.31
C ARG A 415 -2.59 -20.57 3.45
N SER A 416 -1.79 -19.52 3.28
CA SER A 416 -0.61 -19.57 2.43
C SER A 416 0.45 -20.53 2.99
N ALA A 417 0.70 -20.46 4.30
CA ALA A 417 1.63 -21.37 4.96
C ALA A 417 1.19 -22.84 4.82
N VAL A 418 -0.08 -23.15 5.09
CA VAL A 418 -0.61 -24.51 4.96
C VAL A 418 -0.46 -25.03 3.53
N ARG A 419 -0.82 -24.21 2.53
CA ARG A 419 -0.73 -24.62 1.12
C ARG A 419 0.71 -24.86 0.67
N ILE A 420 1.63 -23.95 1.00
CA ILE A 420 3.05 -24.12 0.66
C ILE A 420 3.65 -25.32 1.41
N GLY A 421 3.29 -25.54 2.68
CA GLY A 421 3.78 -26.69 3.45
C GLY A 421 3.39 -28.02 2.82
N ILE A 422 2.13 -28.15 2.39
CA ILE A 422 1.65 -29.33 1.66
C ILE A 422 2.39 -29.50 0.32
N LEU A 423 2.67 -28.39 -0.41
CA LEU A 423 3.43 -28.44 -1.66
C LEU A 423 4.91 -28.82 -1.47
N GLN A 424 5.49 -28.50 -0.30
CA GLN A 424 6.82 -28.97 0.10
C GLN A 424 6.81 -30.41 0.64
N GLY A 425 5.63 -31.07 0.68
CA GLY A 425 5.46 -32.43 1.16
C GLY A 425 5.41 -32.56 2.69
N HIS A 426 5.24 -31.47 3.43
CA HIS A 426 5.12 -31.49 4.88
C HIS A 426 3.69 -31.79 5.34
N ASN A 427 3.56 -32.41 6.51
CA ASN A 427 2.29 -32.53 7.21
C ASN A 427 2.04 -31.25 8.00
N MET A 428 0.91 -30.60 7.73
CA MET A 428 0.54 -29.35 8.40
C MET A 428 -0.40 -29.63 9.57
N LEU A 429 -0.08 -29.08 10.74
CA LEU A 429 -0.89 -29.18 11.95
C LEU A 429 -1.41 -27.80 12.36
N ALA A 430 -2.72 -27.69 12.58
CA ALA A 430 -3.35 -26.52 13.16
C ALA A 430 -3.41 -26.65 14.68
N ILE A 431 -2.94 -25.62 15.37
CA ILE A 431 -3.08 -25.49 16.82
C ILE A 431 -4.17 -24.46 17.09
N HIS A 432 -5.21 -24.86 17.81
CA HIS A 432 -6.30 -23.96 18.16
C HIS A 432 -5.98 -23.15 19.42
N ASP A 433 -6.50 -21.92 19.51
CA ASP A 433 -6.42 -21.08 20.72
C ASP A 433 -4.99 -20.78 21.25
N GLY A 434 -3.99 -20.79 20.36
CA GLY A 434 -2.61 -20.38 20.66
C GLY A 434 -1.89 -21.34 21.61
N PHE A 435 -1.06 -20.80 22.51
CA PHE A 435 -0.25 -21.61 23.42
C PHE A 435 -1.07 -22.47 24.40
N GLU A 436 -2.24 -21.99 24.80
CA GLU A 436 -3.13 -22.75 25.68
C GLU A 436 -3.64 -24.03 25.01
N GLY A 437 -4.05 -23.95 23.74
CA GLY A 437 -4.45 -25.15 23.01
C GLY A 437 -3.26 -26.05 22.65
N LEU A 438 -2.05 -25.51 22.47
CA LEU A 438 -0.83 -26.32 22.37
C LEU A 438 -0.58 -27.11 23.66
N ALA A 439 -0.74 -26.50 24.83
CA ALA A 439 -0.60 -27.18 26.12
C ALA A 439 -1.70 -28.22 26.38
N HIS A 440 -2.94 -27.97 25.94
CA HIS A 440 -4.04 -28.94 26.09
C HIS A 440 -4.08 -30.02 24.99
N GLY A 441 -3.24 -29.92 23.96
CA GLY A 441 -3.22 -30.86 22.84
C GLY A 441 -4.37 -30.68 21.84
N ASN A 442 -4.93 -29.46 21.74
CA ASN A 442 -5.94 -29.07 20.76
C ASN A 442 -5.29 -28.85 19.37
N ILE A 443 -4.81 -29.94 18.80
CA ILE A 443 -3.98 -29.96 17.58
C ILE A 443 -4.61 -30.93 16.59
N GLU A 444 -4.86 -30.47 15.37
CA GLU A 444 -5.44 -31.28 14.30
C GLU A 444 -4.69 -31.13 12.97
N PRO A 445 -4.66 -32.18 12.12
CA PRO A 445 -4.16 -32.04 10.76
C PRO A 445 -5.00 -31.06 9.94
N ILE A 446 -4.35 -30.12 9.24
CA ILE A 446 -5.03 -29.15 8.39
C ILE A 446 -4.78 -29.42 6.91
N SER A 447 -5.86 -29.43 6.13
CA SER A 447 -5.83 -29.80 4.71
C SER A 447 -5.86 -28.60 3.77
N TRP A 448 -5.49 -28.85 2.51
CA TRP A 448 -5.55 -27.86 1.43
C TRP A 448 -6.96 -27.24 1.25
N ALA A 449 -8.01 -28.05 1.39
CA ALA A 449 -9.39 -27.62 1.23
C ALA A 449 -9.90 -26.83 2.44
N ALA A 450 -9.48 -27.19 3.66
CA ALA A 450 -9.90 -26.53 4.90
C ALA A 450 -9.61 -25.02 4.89
N VAL A 451 -8.46 -24.62 4.34
CA VAL A 451 -8.05 -23.21 4.25
C VAL A 451 -8.49 -22.51 2.96
N GLY A 452 -9.26 -23.16 2.10
CA GLY A 452 -9.53 -22.70 0.73
C GLY A 452 -10.03 -21.25 0.64
N ASN A 453 -10.99 -20.90 1.50
CA ASN A 453 -11.72 -19.62 1.50
C ASN A 453 -11.20 -18.60 2.53
N TRP A 454 -10.06 -18.86 3.17
CA TRP A 454 -9.60 -18.07 4.32
C TRP A 454 -8.97 -16.72 3.92
N THR A 455 -8.59 -16.52 2.64
CA THR A 455 -7.89 -15.30 2.20
C THR A 455 -8.68 -14.01 2.49
N GLY A 456 -9.98 -14.02 2.21
CA GLY A 456 -10.86 -12.86 2.38
C GLY A 456 -11.55 -12.77 3.74
N GLN A 457 -11.28 -13.68 4.67
CA GLN A 457 -11.94 -13.73 5.97
C GLN A 457 -11.16 -12.95 7.02
N GLY A 458 -11.86 -12.07 7.75
CA GLY A 458 -11.34 -11.41 8.94
C GLY A 458 -11.23 -12.33 10.15
N GLY A 459 -10.72 -11.80 11.27
CA GLY A 459 -10.60 -12.54 12.52
C GLY A 459 -9.53 -13.63 12.49
N SER A 460 -9.72 -14.67 13.31
CA SER A 460 -8.83 -15.85 13.42
C SER A 460 -9.64 -17.13 13.42
N ASN A 461 -9.55 -17.92 12.35
CA ASN A 461 -10.26 -19.20 12.23
C ASN A 461 -9.67 -20.30 13.13
N LEU A 462 -8.38 -20.17 13.49
CA LEU A 462 -7.74 -21.06 14.46
C LEU A 462 -8.11 -20.72 15.91
N GLY A 463 -8.83 -19.62 16.16
CA GLY A 463 -8.89 -19.04 17.50
C GLY A 463 -7.57 -18.32 17.84
N THR A 464 -7.58 -17.48 18.85
CA THR A 464 -6.36 -16.77 19.31
C THR A 464 -6.56 -16.29 20.74
N LYS A 465 -5.51 -16.43 21.55
CA LYS A 465 -5.49 -16.02 22.96
C LYS A 465 -4.19 -15.28 23.28
N ARG A 466 -4.17 -14.54 24.39
CA ARG A 466 -3.02 -13.75 24.85
C ARG A 466 -2.15 -14.47 25.90
N MET A 467 -2.48 -15.71 26.24
CA MET A 467 -1.73 -16.49 27.22
C MET A 467 -0.31 -16.76 26.70
N LEU A 468 0.69 -16.68 27.58
CA LEU A 468 2.11 -16.90 27.28
C LEU A 468 2.57 -18.30 27.75
N PRO A 469 3.60 -18.89 27.12
CA PRO A 469 4.01 -20.26 27.39
C PRO A 469 4.77 -20.47 28.71
N ALA A 470 5.31 -19.43 29.36
CA ALA A 470 6.15 -19.58 30.57
C ALA A 470 5.58 -20.50 31.67
N ASN A 471 4.27 -20.43 31.94
CA ASN A 471 3.63 -21.18 33.02
C ASN A 471 3.13 -22.57 32.60
N ILE A 472 3.17 -22.90 31.31
CA ILE A 472 2.62 -24.13 30.70
C ILE A 472 3.65 -24.81 29.78
N MET A 473 4.94 -24.57 30.06
CA MET A 473 6.05 -24.94 29.19
C MET A 473 6.23 -26.47 29.12
N GLU A 474 5.97 -27.16 30.24
CA GLU A 474 6.08 -28.61 30.34
C GLU A 474 4.98 -29.30 29.52
N GLU A 475 3.74 -28.84 29.60
CA GLU A 475 2.65 -29.36 28.79
C GLU A 475 2.88 -29.10 27.29
N ILE A 476 3.44 -27.93 26.96
CA ILE A 476 3.83 -27.60 25.58
C ILE A 476 4.92 -28.56 25.08
N SER A 477 5.98 -28.81 25.86
CA SER A 477 7.06 -29.71 25.44
C SER A 477 6.56 -31.14 25.26
N LEU A 478 5.72 -31.63 26.18
CA LEU A 478 5.09 -32.96 26.08
C LEU A 478 4.24 -33.10 24.81
N ASN A 479 3.47 -32.08 24.44
CA ASN A 479 2.66 -32.14 23.22
C ASN A 479 3.50 -31.98 21.95
N ILE A 480 4.57 -31.19 21.96
CA ILE A 480 5.50 -31.12 20.83
C ILE A 480 6.08 -32.52 20.54
N ALA A 481 6.47 -33.27 21.57
CA ALA A 481 6.90 -34.66 21.42
C ALA A 481 5.76 -35.59 20.97
N LYS A 482 4.60 -35.52 21.64
CA LYS A 482 3.42 -36.39 21.36
C LYS A 482 2.94 -36.28 19.92
N PHE A 483 2.89 -35.07 19.37
CA PHE A 483 2.45 -34.81 17.98
C PHE A 483 3.62 -34.78 16.99
N ASN A 484 4.84 -35.06 17.45
CA ASN A 484 6.07 -35.06 16.67
C ASN A 484 6.24 -33.77 15.85
N ILE A 485 6.07 -32.61 16.50
CA ILE A 485 6.16 -31.29 15.87
C ILE A 485 7.64 -30.96 15.63
N HIS A 486 8.00 -30.73 14.38
CA HIS A 486 9.40 -30.47 13.98
C HIS A 486 9.70 -28.99 13.79
N SER A 487 8.69 -28.15 13.58
CA SER A 487 8.82 -26.70 13.51
C SER A 487 7.50 -25.99 13.82
N LEU A 488 7.62 -24.71 14.17
CA LEU A 488 6.50 -23.91 14.66
C LEU A 488 6.38 -22.56 13.92
N ILE A 489 5.18 -22.25 13.45
CA ILE A 489 4.82 -20.94 12.89
C ILE A 489 3.84 -20.26 13.86
N ILE A 490 4.22 -19.10 14.38
CA ILE A 490 3.43 -18.33 15.33
C ILE A 490 3.03 -17.01 14.66
N ILE A 491 1.74 -16.84 14.36
CA ILE A 491 1.22 -15.61 13.74
C ILE A 491 0.58 -14.76 14.83
N GLY A 492 1.05 -13.53 15.03
CA GLY A 492 0.47 -12.74 16.09
C GLY A 492 1.19 -11.45 16.46
N GLY A 493 0.67 -10.83 17.53
CA GLY A 493 1.13 -9.54 18.02
C GLY A 493 2.36 -9.64 18.92
N PHE A 494 2.44 -8.73 19.89
CA PHE A 494 3.54 -8.71 20.85
C PHE A 494 3.58 -9.99 21.71
N GLU A 495 2.43 -10.58 22.04
CA GLU A 495 2.38 -11.88 22.74
C GLU A 495 3.00 -13.02 21.93
N ALA A 496 2.88 -13.01 20.60
CA ALA A 496 3.55 -14.00 19.75
C ALA A 496 5.08 -13.83 19.78
N PHE A 497 5.54 -12.58 19.78
CA PHE A 497 6.97 -12.25 19.90
C PHE A 497 7.54 -12.68 21.25
N VAL A 498 6.87 -12.33 22.35
CA VAL A 498 7.28 -12.71 23.71
C VAL A 498 7.19 -14.22 23.90
N GLY A 499 6.11 -14.85 23.46
CA GLY A 499 5.96 -16.31 23.54
C GLY A 499 7.05 -17.03 22.75
N GLY A 500 7.42 -16.53 21.56
CA GLY A 500 8.57 -17.05 20.83
C GLY A 500 9.88 -16.94 21.60
N LEU A 501 10.13 -15.81 22.27
CA LEU A 501 11.31 -15.62 23.14
C LEU A 501 11.32 -16.57 24.35
N GLU A 502 10.17 -16.77 24.98
CA GLU A 502 10.02 -17.71 26.09
C GLU A 502 10.27 -19.15 25.66
N LEU A 503 9.78 -19.58 24.48
CA LEU A 503 10.09 -20.89 23.92
C LEU A 503 11.60 -21.05 23.65
N VAL A 504 12.25 -20.02 23.11
CA VAL A 504 13.71 -20.03 22.88
C VAL A 504 14.48 -20.14 24.20
N THR A 505 14.04 -19.42 25.24
CA THR A 505 14.64 -19.51 26.58
C THR A 505 14.40 -20.90 27.19
N GLY A 506 13.24 -21.50 26.95
CA GLY A 506 12.88 -22.83 27.40
C GLY A 506 13.74 -23.96 26.83
N ARG A 507 14.46 -23.73 25.73
CA ARG A 507 15.39 -24.71 25.11
C ARG A 507 16.49 -25.18 26.06
N GLU A 508 16.84 -24.38 27.06
CA GLU A 508 17.82 -24.76 28.09
C GLU A 508 17.33 -25.90 28.99
N LYS A 509 16.00 -26.03 29.14
CA LYS A 509 15.36 -26.99 30.04
C LYS A 509 14.66 -28.13 29.31
N TYR A 510 14.08 -27.86 28.14
CA TYR A 510 13.28 -28.81 27.37
C TYR A 510 13.87 -28.99 25.97
N GLU A 511 14.43 -30.17 25.70
CA GLU A 511 15.07 -30.48 24.42
C GLU A 511 14.06 -30.50 23.27
N GLU A 512 12.79 -30.81 23.56
CA GLU A 512 11.68 -30.80 22.60
C GLU A 512 11.45 -29.41 21.99
N LEU A 513 11.85 -28.33 22.67
CA LEU A 513 11.73 -26.95 22.17
C LEU A 513 12.85 -26.56 21.20
N CYS A 514 13.87 -27.41 21.02
CA CYS A 514 14.96 -27.22 20.06
C CYS A 514 14.50 -27.50 18.61
N ILE A 515 13.41 -26.86 18.20
CA ILE A 515 12.85 -26.89 16.85
C ILE A 515 12.93 -25.50 16.22
N PRO A 516 12.99 -25.36 14.88
CA PRO A 516 12.92 -24.06 14.23
C PRO A 516 11.58 -23.35 14.47
N ILE A 517 11.63 -22.05 14.76
CA ILE A 517 10.45 -21.22 15.07
C ILE A 517 10.44 -19.98 14.18
N VAL A 518 9.30 -19.67 13.58
CA VAL A 518 9.08 -18.38 12.89
C VAL A 518 7.90 -17.65 13.51
N VAL A 519 8.13 -16.40 13.90
CA VAL A 519 7.08 -15.47 14.31
C VAL A 519 6.73 -14.55 13.14
N ILE A 520 5.45 -14.49 12.77
CA ILE A 520 4.91 -13.57 11.76
C ILE A 520 4.13 -12.45 12.47
N PRO A 521 4.59 -11.20 12.39
CA PRO A 521 3.91 -10.05 13.01
C PRO A 521 2.50 -9.82 12.45
N ALA A 522 1.48 -9.97 13.31
CA ALA A 522 0.08 -9.75 13.01
C ALA A 522 -0.63 -9.05 14.18
N THR A 523 -0.93 -7.76 13.99
CA THR A 523 -1.60 -6.90 14.98
C THR A 523 -2.03 -5.60 14.30
N VAL A 524 -3.12 -5.01 14.76
CA VAL A 524 -3.54 -3.68 14.30
C VAL A 524 -2.58 -2.56 14.75
N SER A 525 -1.90 -2.76 15.88
CA SER A 525 -1.10 -1.71 16.53
C SER A 525 0.23 -1.42 15.85
N ASN A 526 0.72 -2.32 15.00
CA ASN A 526 2.06 -2.25 14.41
C ASN A 526 3.19 -2.06 15.44
N ASN A 527 3.10 -2.80 16.55
CA ASN A 527 3.99 -2.69 17.71
C ASN A 527 4.97 -3.86 17.87
N VAL A 528 5.09 -4.74 16.87
CA VAL A 528 5.97 -5.91 16.96
C VAL A 528 7.38 -5.54 16.47
N PRO A 529 8.43 -5.76 17.27
CA PRO A 529 9.82 -5.53 16.86
C PRO A 529 10.22 -6.34 15.61
N GLY A 530 11.13 -5.79 14.81
CA GLY A 530 11.68 -6.47 13.63
C GLY A 530 10.88 -6.31 12.33
N SER A 531 9.71 -5.66 12.36
CA SER A 531 8.94 -5.36 11.15
C SER A 531 8.48 -3.91 11.11
N ASP A 532 8.53 -3.31 9.92
CA ASP A 532 8.00 -1.96 9.65
C ASP A 532 6.46 -1.96 9.55
N PHE A 533 5.87 -3.12 9.21
CA PHE A 533 4.42 -3.37 9.17
C PHE A 533 4.08 -4.74 9.75
N SER A 534 3.00 -4.80 10.52
CA SER A 534 2.32 -6.03 10.88
C SER A 534 1.08 -6.25 10.02
N ILE A 535 0.73 -7.52 9.80
CA ILE A 535 -0.54 -7.90 9.19
C ILE A 535 -1.69 -7.33 10.03
N GLY A 536 -2.68 -6.73 9.39
CA GLY A 536 -3.88 -6.14 9.98
C GLY A 536 -3.79 -4.65 10.26
N ALA A 537 -2.60 -4.07 10.21
CA ALA A 537 -2.40 -2.64 10.47
C ALA A 537 -3.01 -1.76 9.37
N ASP A 538 -2.93 -2.18 8.11
CA ASP A 538 -3.49 -1.44 6.98
C ASP A 538 -5.02 -1.49 6.95
N THR A 539 -5.60 -2.65 7.23
CA THR A 539 -7.05 -2.82 7.41
C THR A 539 -7.56 -1.88 8.50
N ALA A 540 -6.90 -1.88 9.67
CA ALA A 540 -7.27 -1.01 10.78
C ALA A 540 -7.19 0.48 10.39
N LEU A 541 -6.11 0.86 9.72
CA LEU A 541 -5.89 2.23 9.26
C LEU A 541 -6.99 2.69 8.29
N ASN A 542 -7.41 1.84 7.35
CA ASN A 542 -8.52 2.13 6.43
C ASN A 542 -9.86 2.26 7.17
N THR A 543 -10.12 1.42 8.18
CA THR A 543 -11.33 1.52 9.01
C THR A 543 -11.37 2.81 9.82
N ILE A 544 -10.25 3.20 10.44
CA ILE A 544 -10.15 4.48 11.17
C ILE A 544 -10.35 5.65 10.21
N THR A 545 -9.68 5.64 9.07
CA THR A 545 -9.73 6.74 8.08
C THR A 545 -11.15 6.92 7.53
N SER A 546 -11.82 5.85 7.14
CA SER A 546 -13.20 5.91 6.65
C SER A 546 -14.19 6.36 7.73
N THR A 547 -13.96 5.97 8.99
CA THR A 547 -14.77 6.46 10.12
C THR A 547 -14.55 7.95 10.36
N CYS A 548 -13.30 8.42 10.29
CA CYS A 548 -12.97 9.84 10.37
C CYS A 548 -13.67 10.65 9.27
N ASP A 549 -13.76 10.12 8.05
CA ASP A 549 -14.48 10.79 6.96
C ASP A 549 -15.98 10.92 7.22
N ARG A 550 -16.62 9.86 7.72
CA ARG A 550 -18.04 9.91 8.14
C ARG A 550 -18.27 10.93 9.25
N ILE A 551 -17.37 10.99 10.23
CA ILE A 551 -17.41 11.97 11.32
C ILE A 551 -17.21 13.39 10.77
N LYS A 552 -16.24 13.60 9.87
CA LYS A 552 -16.02 14.90 9.21
C LYS A 552 -17.23 15.35 8.41
N GLN A 553 -17.94 14.43 7.75
CA GLN A 553 -19.17 14.74 7.03
C GLN A 553 -20.28 15.19 7.99
N SER A 554 -20.44 14.51 9.14
CA SER A 554 -21.34 14.95 10.20
C SER A 554 -20.96 16.34 10.75
N ALA A 555 -19.67 16.58 10.95
CA ALA A 555 -19.14 17.88 11.38
C ALA A 555 -19.41 18.98 10.34
N ALA A 556 -19.42 18.67 9.04
CA ALA A 556 -19.70 19.65 7.99
C ALA A 556 -21.17 20.10 7.97
N GLY A 557 -22.11 19.23 8.39
CA GLY A 557 -23.53 19.56 8.48
C GLY A 557 -23.92 20.44 9.68
N THR A 558 -23.01 20.62 10.66
CA THR A 558 -23.25 21.43 11.86
C THR A 558 -22.21 22.55 11.95
N LYS A 559 -22.62 23.77 12.28
CA LYS A 559 -21.67 24.90 12.34
C LYS A 559 -20.75 24.72 13.56
N ARG A 560 -19.42 24.71 13.34
CA ARG A 560 -18.33 24.77 14.35
C ARG A 560 -18.28 23.60 15.34
N ARG A 561 -17.67 22.48 14.91
CA ARG A 561 -17.51 21.28 15.77
C ARG A 561 -16.12 20.67 15.71
N VAL A 562 -15.62 20.23 16.87
CA VAL A 562 -14.37 19.47 17.03
C VAL A 562 -14.69 18.05 17.47
N PHE A 563 -14.03 17.07 16.85
CA PHE A 563 -14.11 15.68 17.25
C PHE A 563 -12.79 15.16 17.79
N ILE A 564 -12.82 14.54 18.96
CA ILE A 564 -11.72 13.79 19.55
C ILE A 564 -11.99 12.31 19.31
N ILE A 565 -11.12 11.66 18.54
CA ILE A 565 -11.23 10.27 18.15
C ILE A 565 -10.16 9.47 18.86
N GLU A 566 -10.58 8.53 19.70
CA GLU A 566 -9.67 7.58 20.33
C GLU A 566 -9.41 6.38 19.41
N THR A 567 -8.13 6.14 19.13
CA THR A 567 -7.65 4.97 18.38
C THR A 567 -6.99 3.96 19.31
N MET A 568 -7.08 2.68 18.93
CA MET A 568 -6.29 1.62 19.55
C MET A 568 -4.80 1.80 19.27
N GLY A 569 -3.97 0.93 19.85
CA GLY A 569 -2.54 0.88 19.55
C GLY A 569 -1.69 0.46 20.74
N GLY A 570 -2.28 0.24 21.92
CA GLY A 570 -1.54 0.22 23.17
C GLY A 570 -0.75 1.53 23.29
N TYR A 571 0.53 1.42 23.62
CA TYR A 571 1.46 2.55 23.64
C TYR A 571 2.05 2.90 22.25
N CYS A 572 1.65 2.21 21.18
CA CYS A 572 2.10 2.51 19.83
C CYS A 572 1.16 3.52 19.15
N GLY A 573 1.66 4.72 18.86
CA GLY A 573 0.98 5.82 18.20
C GLY A 573 0.83 5.69 16.69
N TYR A 574 1.19 4.55 16.08
CA TYR A 574 1.15 4.32 14.64
C TYR A 574 -0.24 4.63 14.05
N LEU A 575 -1.29 4.04 14.60
CA LEU A 575 -2.66 4.21 14.11
C LEU A 575 -3.12 5.67 14.23
N ALA A 576 -2.92 6.30 15.38
CA ALA A 576 -3.29 7.71 15.60
C ALA A 576 -2.57 8.65 14.62
N THR A 577 -1.27 8.45 14.41
CA THR A 577 -0.45 9.30 13.55
C THR A 577 -0.79 9.10 12.07
N MET A 578 -0.82 7.85 11.61
CA MET A 578 -1.05 7.53 10.21
C MET A 578 -2.49 7.85 9.80
N ALA A 579 -3.48 7.55 10.66
CA ALA A 579 -4.86 7.94 10.41
C ALA A 579 -5.04 9.46 10.47
N GLY A 580 -4.33 10.13 11.38
CA GLY A 580 -4.30 11.60 11.43
C GLY A 580 -3.81 12.21 10.12
N LEU A 581 -2.74 11.67 9.54
CA LEU A 581 -2.24 12.11 8.24
C LEU A 581 -3.23 11.81 7.09
N ALA A 582 -3.82 10.62 7.06
CA ALA A 582 -4.79 10.21 6.04
C ALA A 582 -6.14 10.95 6.10
N ALA A 583 -6.61 11.28 7.30
CA ALA A 583 -7.87 11.99 7.52
C ALA A 583 -7.71 13.53 7.46
N GLY A 584 -6.48 14.02 7.63
CA GLY A 584 -6.17 15.44 7.74
C GLY A 584 -6.53 16.01 9.12
N ALA A 585 -6.14 15.29 10.18
CA ALA A 585 -6.31 15.71 11.55
C ALA A 585 -5.49 16.97 11.88
N ASP A 586 -6.01 17.74 12.82
CA ASP A 586 -5.36 18.94 13.35
C ASP A 586 -4.31 18.59 14.39
N ALA A 587 -4.53 17.56 15.21
CA ALA A 587 -3.52 17.04 16.12
C ALA A 587 -3.67 15.52 16.27
N ALA A 588 -2.57 14.87 16.65
CA ALA A 588 -2.54 13.46 16.98
C ALA A 588 -1.70 13.25 18.25
N TYR A 589 -2.31 12.84 19.35
CA TYR A 589 -1.65 12.56 20.62
C TYR A 589 -1.21 11.10 20.70
N ILE A 590 0.08 10.89 21.01
CA ILE A 590 0.72 9.57 21.05
C ILE A 590 1.63 9.45 22.27
N TYR A 591 2.03 8.24 22.63
CA TYR A 591 2.91 8.00 23.77
C TYR A 591 4.36 8.40 23.46
N GLU A 592 4.79 8.15 22.22
CA GLU A 592 6.17 8.36 21.77
C GLU A 592 6.57 9.85 21.68
N GLU A 593 5.61 10.76 21.70
CA GLU A 593 5.80 12.22 21.74
C GLU A 593 5.11 12.76 23.01
N PRO A 594 5.84 12.89 24.13
CA PRO A 594 5.28 13.42 25.37
C PRO A 594 4.70 14.82 25.15
N PHE A 595 3.54 15.08 25.77
CA PHE A 595 2.85 16.36 25.70
C PHE A 595 2.32 16.75 27.09
N GLY A 596 2.27 18.05 27.35
CA GLY A 596 1.76 18.64 28.58
C GLY A 596 0.48 19.44 28.38
N ILE A 597 0.04 20.11 29.45
CA ILE A 597 -1.14 20.99 29.39
C ILE A 597 -0.94 22.15 28.40
N HIS A 598 0.27 22.70 28.33
CA HIS A 598 0.60 23.78 27.40
C HIS A 598 0.43 23.36 25.94
N ASP A 599 0.81 22.14 25.57
CA ASP A 599 0.61 21.63 24.21
C ASP A 599 -0.89 21.48 23.89
N LEU A 600 -1.69 21.06 24.87
CA LEU A 600 -3.15 20.97 24.73
C LEU A 600 -3.76 22.36 24.52
N GLU A 601 -3.36 23.35 25.33
CA GLU A 601 -3.79 24.75 25.20
C GLU A 601 -3.45 25.31 23.81
N VAL A 602 -2.21 25.15 23.36
CA VAL A 602 -1.78 25.58 22.01
C VAL A 602 -2.62 24.94 20.91
N ASN A 603 -2.98 23.67 21.04
CA ASN A 603 -3.84 22.99 20.07
C ASN A 603 -5.29 23.50 20.12
N VAL A 604 -5.81 23.86 21.30
CA VAL A 604 -7.13 24.51 21.43
C VAL A 604 -7.11 25.89 20.80
N GLU A 605 -6.14 26.73 21.12
CA GLU A 605 -5.96 28.06 20.53
C GLU A 605 -5.88 27.98 19.00
N HIS A 606 -5.09 27.03 18.50
CA HIS A 606 -5.00 26.76 17.06
C HIS A 606 -6.37 26.46 16.44
N LEU A 607 -7.18 25.62 17.09
CA LEU A 607 -8.54 25.32 16.65
C LEU A 607 -9.46 26.54 16.75
N VAL A 608 -9.37 27.34 17.81
CA VAL A 608 -10.14 28.58 17.98
C VAL A 608 -9.87 29.54 16.81
N GLU A 609 -8.60 29.77 16.47
CA GLU A 609 -8.23 30.60 15.32
C GLU A 609 -8.73 30.01 14.00
N LYS A 610 -8.59 28.68 13.84
CA LYS A 610 -9.11 27.99 12.66
C LYS A 610 -10.61 28.18 12.49
N MET A 611 -11.40 28.15 13.58
CA MET A 611 -12.86 28.31 13.53
C MET A 611 -13.33 29.72 13.12
N LYS A 612 -12.45 30.73 13.18
CA LYS A 612 -12.71 32.08 12.67
C LYS A 612 -12.62 32.14 11.14
N THR A 613 -11.99 31.16 10.49
CA THR A 613 -11.87 31.06 9.03
C THR A 613 -13.13 30.44 8.38
N THR A 614 -13.07 30.15 7.08
CA THR A 614 -14.11 29.39 6.37
C THR A 614 -14.17 27.93 6.82
N VAL A 615 -13.10 27.38 7.41
CA VAL A 615 -13.01 25.99 7.85
C VAL A 615 -13.46 25.84 9.30
N LYS A 616 -14.75 25.56 9.49
CA LYS A 616 -15.41 25.52 10.82
C LYS A 616 -15.49 24.12 11.43
N ARG A 617 -14.40 23.36 11.39
CA ARG A 617 -14.34 22.00 11.97
C ARG A 617 -12.94 21.64 12.47
N GLY A 618 -12.88 20.79 13.48
CA GLY A 618 -11.63 20.24 14.02
C GLY A 618 -11.66 18.71 14.14
N LEU A 619 -10.51 18.08 13.97
CA LEU A 619 -10.34 16.63 14.12
C LEU A 619 -9.07 16.35 14.91
N ILE A 620 -9.21 15.64 16.02
CA ILE A 620 -8.12 15.30 16.94
C ILE A 620 -8.09 13.79 17.08
N LEU A 621 -6.92 13.19 16.87
CA LEU A 621 -6.69 11.76 17.05
C LEU A 621 -5.95 11.56 18.37
N ARG A 622 -6.34 10.58 19.17
CA ARG A 622 -5.71 10.25 20.44
C ARG A 622 -5.47 8.75 20.48
N ASN A 623 -4.23 8.33 20.68
CA ASN A 623 -3.92 6.94 21.00
C ASN A 623 -4.38 6.61 22.43
N GLU A 624 -4.99 5.44 22.63
CA GLU A 624 -5.62 5.00 23.89
C GLU A 624 -4.70 5.09 25.13
N LYS A 625 -3.38 4.85 24.98
CA LYS A 625 -2.40 4.89 26.07
C LYS A 625 -1.34 5.99 25.88
N CYS A 626 -1.69 7.08 25.19
CA CYS A 626 -0.76 8.20 25.01
C CYS A 626 -0.34 8.85 26.35
N ASN A 627 -1.26 8.91 27.32
CA ASN A 627 -1.03 9.42 28.67
C ASN A 627 -2.11 8.85 29.62
N SER A 628 -1.75 8.56 30.87
CA SER A 628 -2.66 8.00 31.87
C SER A 628 -3.65 9.03 32.44
N ASN A 629 -3.24 10.30 32.53
CA ASN A 629 -4.03 11.38 33.11
C ASN A 629 -4.79 12.17 32.04
N TYR A 630 -4.18 12.38 30.87
CA TYR A 630 -4.82 13.05 29.73
C TYR A 630 -5.66 12.04 28.93
N THR A 631 -6.73 11.59 29.57
CA THR A 631 -7.72 10.68 28.99
C THR A 631 -8.55 11.39 27.91
N THR A 632 -9.26 10.61 27.10
CA THR A 632 -10.22 11.17 26.13
C THR A 632 -11.25 12.08 26.80
N ASP A 633 -11.66 11.74 28.03
CA ASP A 633 -12.62 12.52 28.80
C ASP A 633 -12.03 13.83 29.31
N PHE A 634 -10.79 13.80 29.78
CA PHE A 634 -10.07 15.00 30.19
C PHE A 634 -9.89 15.96 29.01
N ILE A 635 -9.36 15.49 27.88
CA ILE A 635 -9.13 16.31 26.68
C ILE A 635 -10.48 16.85 26.17
N PHE A 636 -11.54 16.04 26.20
CA PHE A 636 -12.88 16.47 25.83
C PHE A 636 -13.40 17.60 26.72
N ASN A 637 -13.29 17.47 28.04
CA ASN A 637 -13.75 18.50 28.98
C ASN A 637 -12.95 19.79 28.81
N LEU A 638 -11.62 19.69 28.70
CA LEU A 638 -10.73 20.83 28.44
C LEU A 638 -11.14 21.56 27.16
N TYR A 639 -11.23 20.84 26.04
CA TYR A 639 -11.58 21.44 24.74
C TYR A 639 -13.00 22.02 24.73
N THR A 640 -13.91 21.46 25.54
CA THR A 640 -15.29 21.96 25.67
C THR A 640 -15.34 23.28 26.43
N GLU A 641 -14.59 23.40 27.54
CA GLU A 641 -14.60 24.63 28.33
C GLU A 641 -13.78 25.75 27.65
N GLU A 642 -12.58 25.44 27.17
CA GLU A 642 -11.71 26.42 26.50
C GLU A 642 -12.22 26.82 25.11
N GLY A 643 -12.98 25.93 24.44
CA GLY A 643 -13.62 26.20 23.15
C GLY A 643 -14.97 26.91 23.24
N LYS A 644 -15.46 27.18 24.45
CA LYS A 644 -16.83 27.65 24.71
C LYS A 644 -17.14 28.97 24.00
N GLY A 645 -18.31 29.01 23.37
CA GLY A 645 -18.73 30.15 22.53
C GLY A 645 -18.08 30.17 21.12
N VAL A 646 -17.05 29.36 20.88
CA VAL A 646 -16.40 29.23 19.57
C VAL A 646 -16.81 27.95 18.87
N PHE A 647 -16.67 26.79 19.51
CA PHE A 647 -17.03 25.49 18.92
C PHE A 647 -17.55 24.49 19.96
N ASP A 648 -18.32 23.51 19.50
CA ASP A 648 -18.71 22.36 20.32
C ASP A 648 -17.70 21.22 20.17
N CYS A 649 -17.41 20.51 21.27
CA CYS A 649 -16.61 19.29 21.23
C CYS A 649 -17.49 18.04 21.25
N ARG A 650 -17.02 16.95 20.65
CA ARG A 650 -17.56 15.59 20.76
C ARG A 650 -16.40 14.59 20.84
N LYS A 651 -16.56 13.54 21.63
CA LYS A 651 -15.62 12.42 21.70
C LYS A 651 -16.19 11.18 21.01
N ASN A 652 -15.33 10.36 20.41
CA ASN A 652 -15.71 9.10 19.82
C ASN A 652 -14.62 8.05 20.05
N VAL A 653 -14.96 6.97 20.73
CA VAL A 653 -14.05 5.85 20.99
C VAL A 653 -14.37 4.76 19.97
N LEU A 654 -13.48 4.57 19.00
CA LEU A 654 -13.75 3.64 17.90
C LEU A 654 -13.81 2.18 18.36
N GLY A 655 -13.09 1.84 19.43
CA GLY A 655 -13.05 0.50 20.00
C GLY A 655 -12.67 -0.57 18.97
N HIS A 656 -13.30 -1.74 19.08
CA HIS A 656 -12.97 -2.94 18.30
C HIS A 656 -13.32 -2.85 16.82
N MET A 657 -14.11 -1.86 16.37
CA MET A 657 -14.36 -1.66 14.94
C MET A 657 -13.05 -1.50 14.15
N GLN A 658 -12.00 -1.02 14.81
CA GLN A 658 -10.67 -0.84 14.23
C GLN A 658 -9.99 -2.15 13.83
N GLN A 659 -10.44 -3.32 14.31
CA GLN A 659 -9.93 -4.60 13.80
C GLN A 659 -10.33 -4.88 12.35
N GLY A 660 -11.32 -4.12 11.86
CA GLY A 660 -11.92 -4.32 10.55
C GLY A 660 -12.82 -5.55 10.52
N GLY A 661 -13.49 -5.72 9.38
CA GLY A 661 -14.16 -6.98 9.05
C GLY A 661 -13.29 -7.72 8.05
N THR A 662 -13.55 -7.45 6.78
CA THR A 662 -12.81 -8.00 5.65
C THR A 662 -11.42 -7.36 5.53
N PRO A 663 -10.33 -8.15 5.37
CA PRO A 663 -8.97 -7.62 5.23
C PRO A 663 -8.78 -6.82 3.93
N SER A 664 -7.97 -5.77 4.03
CA SER A 664 -7.56 -4.94 2.89
C SER A 664 -6.76 -5.76 1.86
N PRO A 665 -6.69 -5.33 0.58
CA PRO A 665 -5.86 -5.98 -0.43
C PRO A 665 -4.39 -6.11 0.01
N PHE A 666 -3.85 -5.09 0.69
CA PHE A 666 -2.51 -5.12 1.23
C PHE A 666 -2.35 -6.22 2.27
N ASP A 667 -3.20 -6.29 3.30
CA ASP A 667 -3.08 -7.29 4.36
C ASP A 667 -3.28 -8.73 3.86
N ARG A 668 -4.15 -8.94 2.85
CA ARG A 668 -4.29 -10.24 2.20
C ARG A 668 -3.04 -10.67 1.46
N ASN A 669 -2.50 -9.79 0.62
CA ASN A 669 -1.29 -10.07 -0.16
C ASN A 669 -0.08 -10.23 0.76
N PHE A 670 0.08 -9.32 1.73
CA PHE A 670 1.17 -9.33 2.70
C PHE A 670 1.12 -10.60 3.55
N GLY A 671 -0.03 -10.97 4.12
CA GLY A 671 -0.21 -12.22 4.84
C GLY A 671 0.13 -13.44 3.97
N THR A 672 -0.35 -13.47 2.73
CA THR A 672 -0.05 -14.54 1.77
C THR A 672 1.46 -14.69 1.53
N LYS A 673 2.18 -13.58 1.34
CA LYS A 673 3.63 -13.60 1.12
C LYS A 673 4.39 -14.02 2.37
N MET A 674 3.97 -13.55 3.55
CA MET A 674 4.60 -13.91 4.82
C MET A 674 4.45 -15.41 5.10
N GLY A 675 3.25 -15.96 4.94
CA GLY A 675 2.99 -17.40 5.14
C GLY A 675 3.74 -18.29 4.15
N ALA A 676 3.83 -17.88 2.88
CA ALA A 676 4.61 -18.63 1.89
C ALA A 676 6.10 -18.63 2.23
N LYS A 677 6.65 -17.44 2.53
CA LYS A 677 8.07 -17.28 2.81
C LYS A 677 8.50 -17.95 4.12
N SER A 678 7.66 -17.97 5.15
CA SER A 678 7.97 -18.63 6.42
C SER A 678 8.17 -20.13 6.22
N VAL A 679 7.33 -20.78 5.41
CA VAL A 679 7.44 -22.22 5.16
C VAL A 679 8.67 -22.54 4.33
N LEU A 680 8.93 -21.81 3.24
CA LEU A 680 10.13 -22.04 2.42
C LEU A 680 11.41 -21.95 3.27
N TRP A 681 11.51 -20.93 4.13
CA TRP A 681 12.63 -20.79 5.04
C TRP A 681 12.71 -21.94 6.06
N LEU A 682 11.57 -22.35 6.62
CA LEU A 682 11.52 -23.49 7.55
C LEU A 682 11.95 -24.79 6.86
N THR A 683 11.51 -25.05 5.63
CA THR A 683 11.89 -26.24 4.85
C THR A 683 13.41 -26.31 4.68
N ASP A 684 14.07 -25.19 4.40
CA ASP A 684 15.52 -25.14 4.28
C ASP A 684 16.22 -25.25 5.64
N LYS A 685 15.73 -24.54 6.67
CA LYS A 685 16.27 -24.62 8.03
C LYS A 685 16.14 -25.99 8.65
N LEU A 686 15.06 -26.72 8.38
CA LEU A 686 14.87 -28.09 8.84
C LEU A 686 15.95 -29.03 8.28
N LYS A 687 16.38 -28.84 7.02
CA LYS A 687 17.49 -29.61 6.44
C LYS A 687 18.81 -29.29 7.14
N GLU A 688 19.06 -28.03 7.47
CA GLU A 688 20.27 -27.59 8.20
C GLU A 688 20.30 -28.12 9.64
N CYS A 689 19.13 -28.21 10.29
CA CYS A 689 18.99 -28.63 11.69
C CYS A 689 18.83 -30.15 11.86
N TYR A 690 18.78 -30.93 10.78
CA TYR A 690 18.68 -32.38 10.85
C TYR A 690 20.02 -33.00 11.22
N ARG A 691 20.11 -33.58 12.43
CA ARG A 691 21.35 -34.20 12.96
C ARG A 691 21.02 -35.51 13.67
N HIS A 692 21.82 -36.55 13.42
CA HIS A 692 21.70 -37.85 14.09
C HIS A 692 20.28 -38.46 14.08
N GLY A 693 19.53 -38.28 12.99
CA GLY A 693 18.18 -38.83 12.85
C GLY A 693 17.06 -38.04 13.53
N ARG A 694 17.36 -36.85 14.09
CA ARG A 694 16.35 -35.93 14.67
C ARG A 694 16.59 -34.49 14.27
N ILE A 695 15.57 -33.65 14.41
CA ILE A 695 15.70 -32.19 14.29
C ILE A 695 16.21 -31.65 15.62
N PHE A 696 17.29 -30.87 15.57
CA PHE A 696 17.83 -30.18 16.74
C PHE A 696 18.35 -28.80 16.37
N ALA A 697 17.63 -27.77 16.78
CA ALA A 697 17.82 -26.38 16.42
C ALA A 697 18.00 -25.51 17.67
N ASN A 698 19.25 -25.33 18.10
CA ASN A 698 19.61 -24.54 19.29
C ASN A 698 20.43 -23.27 18.96
N THR A 699 20.55 -22.90 17.69
CA THR A 699 21.25 -21.68 17.29
C THR A 699 20.29 -20.47 17.32
N PRO A 700 20.77 -19.25 17.56
CA PRO A 700 19.91 -18.05 17.58
C PRO A 700 19.13 -17.83 16.28
N ASP A 701 19.72 -18.16 15.14
CA ASP A 701 19.12 -18.01 13.81
C ASP A 701 18.03 -19.07 13.49
N SER A 702 17.85 -20.08 14.35
CA SER A 702 16.77 -21.06 14.21
C SER A 702 15.41 -20.54 14.69
N ALA A 703 15.36 -19.40 15.39
CA ALA A 703 14.13 -18.82 15.92
C ALA A 703 14.06 -17.33 15.56
N CYS A 704 13.26 -17.00 14.54
CA CYS A 704 13.28 -15.69 13.91
C CYS A 704 11.90 -15.02 13.85
N VAL A 705 11.89 -13.68 13.84
CA VAL A 705 10.76 -12.90 13.33
C VAL A 705 10.92 -12.74 11.82
N LEU A 706 9.89 -13.11 11.06
CA LEU A 706 9.79 -12.76 9.65
C LEU A 706 9.13 -11.38 9.54
N GLY A 707 9.94 -10.34 9.35
CA GLY A 707 9.49 -8.95 9.27
C GLY A 707 9.80 -8.29 7.93
N MET A 708 9.08 -7.23 7.60
CA MET A 708 9.41 -6.37 6.47
C MET A 708 10.29 -5.22 6.93
N ARG A 709 11.47 -5.05 6.32
CA ARG A 709 12.36 -3.91 6.55
C ARG A 709 12.61 -3.20 5.22
N LYS A 710 12.22 -1.93 5.12
CA LYS A 710 12.28 -1.12 3.90
C LYS A 710 11.53 -1.80 2.73
N ARG A 711 12.23 -2.62 1.95
CA ARG A 711 11.73 -3.31 0.75
C ARG A 711 11.81 -4.84 0.83
N ALA A 712 12.47 -5.37 1.85
CA ALA A 712 12.79 -6.80 1.93
C ALA A 712 12.07 -7.46 3.10
N LEU A 713 11.57 -8.68 2.86
CA LEU A 713 11.19 -9.59 3.93
C LEU A 713 12.45 -10.25 4.47
N VAL A 714 12.75 -10.05 5.75
CA VAL A 714 13.96 -10.50 6.42
C VAL A 714 13.63 -11.35 7.64
N PHE A 715 14.45 -12.36 7.89
CA PHE A 715 14.41 -13.14 9.13
C PHE A 715 15.41 -12.54 10.09
N GLN A 716 14.95 -12.14 11.28
CA GLN A 716 15.79 -11.59 12.34
C GLN A 716 15.65 -12.48 13.58
N PRO A 717 16.76 -12.94 14.19
CA PRO A 717 16.72 -13.72 15.41
C PRO A 717 15.91 -13.04 16.52
N LEU A 718 15.04 -13.79 17.20
CA LEU A 718 14.24 -13.27 18.31
C LEU A 718 15.14 -12.67 19.40
N ALA A 719 16.24 -13.36 19.72
CA ALA A 719 17.20 -12.94 20.73
C ALA A 719 17.83 -11.56 20.45
N GLU A 720 18.12 -11.24 19.17
CA GLU A 720 18.68 -9.94 18.79
C GLU A 720 17.65 -8.81 18.93
N LEU A 721 16.39 -9.08 18.59
CA LEU A 721 15.31 -8.11 18.67
C LEU A 721 14.96 -7.71 20.10
N LYS A 722 15.29 -8.54 21.11
CA LYS A 722 15.17 -8.21 22.53
C LYS A 722 15.79 -6.86 22.88
N ASN A 723 16.93 -6.53 22.29
CA ASN A 723 17.65 -5.27 22.57
C ASN A 723 16.93 -4.03 22.02
N ASN A 724 16.13 -4.17 20.95
CA ASN A 724 15.32 -3.12 20.33
C ASN A 724 13.86 -3.13 20.84
N THR A 725 13.60 -3.76 21.99
CA THR A 725 12.24 -3.90 22.52
C THR A 725 12.11 -3.16 23.85
N ASP A 726 11.03 -2.39 23.98
CA ASP A 726 10.50 -1.94 25.27
C ASP A 726 9.42 -2.95 25.70
N PHE A 727 9.73 -3.77 26.70
CA PHE A 727 8.84 -4.82 27.18
C PHE A 727 7.73 -4.27 28.10
N GLU A 728 7.98 -3.16 28.79
CA GLU A 728 7.00 -2.54 29.68
C GLU A 728 5.85 -1.94 28.86
N HIS A 729 6.20 -1.16 27.84
CA HIS A 729 5.23 -0.50 26.97
C HIS A 729 4.85 -1.34 25.75
N ARG A 730 5.53 -2.47 25.52
CA ARG A 730 5.26 -3.42 24.44
C ARG A 730 5.37 -2.78 23.05
N ILE A 731 6.46 -2.04 22.81
CA ILE A 731 6.74 -1.34 21.55
C ILE A 731 8.20 -1.51 21.12
N PRO A 732 8.52 -1.34 19.84
CA PRO A 732 9.91 -1.23 19.38
C PRO A 732 10.50 0.11 19.80
N LYS A 733 11.81 0.16 20.12
CA LYS A 733 12.49 1.43 20.49
C LYS A 733 12.64 2.39 19.31
N THR A 734 12.64 1.87 18.09
CA THR A 734 12.79 2.66 16.85
C THR A 734 11.67 2.37 15.87
N GLN A 735 11.00 3.41 15.37
CA GLN A 735 9.93 3.29 14.40
C GLN A 735 10.03 4.32 13.28
N TRP A 736 9.84 3.89 12.03
CA TRP A 736 10.09 4.70 10.84
C TRP A 736 9.08 5.84 10.65
N TRP A 737 7.84 5.65 11.13
CA TRP A 737 6.72 6.56 10.91
C TRP A 737 6.76 7.80 11.80
N LEU A 738 7.56 7.80 12.87
CA LEU A 738 7.78 8.97 13.73
C LEU A 738 8.37 10.15 12.94
N LYS A 739 9.15 9.87 11.89
CA LYS A 739 9.68 10.90 10.98
C LYS A 739 8.59 11.66 10.21
N LEU A 740 7.36 11.14 10.17
CA LEU A 740 6.22 11.79 9.50
C LEU A 740 5.48 12.77 10.42
N ARG A 741 5.79 12.82 11.71
CA ARG A 741 5.12 13.69 12.70
C ARG A 741 5.21 15.19 12.33
N PRO A 742 6.36 15.74 11.89
CA PRO A 742 6.44 17.13 11.44
C PRO A 742 5.51 17.41 10.25
N ILE A 743 5.37 16.46 9.32
CA ILE A 743 4.50 16.62 8.14
C ILE A 743 3.04 16.82 8.57
N LEU A 744 2.56 16.08 9.58
CA LEU A 744 1.21 16.25 10.11
C LEU A 744 0.99 17.67 10.64
N LYS A 745 1.92 18.18 11.46
CA LYS A 745 1.87 19.54 12.03
C LYS A 745 1.94 20.63 10.95
N ILE A 746 2.84 20.50 9.96
CA ILE A 746 2.94 21.44 8.82
C ILE A 746 1.62 21.47 8.06
N LEU A 747 1.09 20.31 7.68
CA LEU A 747 -0.15 20.21 6.92
C LEU A 747 -1.36 20.68 7.73
N ALA A 748 -1.27 20.81 9.05
CA ALA A 748 -2.30 21.37 9.91
C ALA A 748 -2.11 22.88 10.19
N LYS A 749 -1.05 23.53 9.68
CA LYS A 749 -0.75 24.97 9.85
C LYS A 749 -0.17 25.33 11.24
N TYR A 750 0.48 24.40 11.91
CA TYR A 750 1.26 24.73 13.11
C TYR A 750 2.56 25.42 12.72
N LYS A 751 2.99 26.40 13.51
CA LYS A 751 4.28 27.09 13.32
C LYS A 751 5.41 26.21 13.84
N ILE A 752 5.95 25.36 12.98
CA ILE A 752 7.13 24.55 13.26
C ILE A 752 8.25 24.82 12.25
N SER A 753 9.49 24.85 12.69
CA SER A 753 10.62 24.98 11.76
C SER A 753 10.65 23.77 10.83
N LEU A 754 10.54 24.02 9.53
CA LEU A 754 10.77 23.00 8.52
C LEU A 754 12.28 22.79 8.45
N ASP A 755 12.75 21.61 8.83
CA ASP A 755 14.16 21.27 8.67
C ASP A 755 14.43 21.00 7.19
N ILE A 756 15.11 21.95 6.53
CA ILE A 756 15.52 21.87 5.12
C ILE A 756 16.98 21.38 5.02
N SER A 757 17.61 20.97 6.14
CA SER A 757 19.02 20.58 6.15
C SER A 757 19.29 19.19 5.58
N GLU A 758 18.33 18.26 5.68
CA GLU A 758 18.42 16.94 5.04
C GLU A 758 18.18 17.05 3.52
N LYS A 759 19.27 17.19 2.75
CA LYS A 759 19.21 17.13 1.28
C LYS A 759 18.95 15.69 0.81
N ALA A 760 17.80 15.44 0.20
CA ALA A 760 17.55 14.20 -0.52
C ALA A 760 18.35 14.21 -1.84
N ALA A 761 19.44 13.44 -1.90
CA ALA A 761 20.24 13.30 -3.11
C ALA A 761 19.41 12.64 -4.23
N MET A 762 19.59 13.11 -5.46
CA MET A 762 18.99 12.48 -6.62
C MET A 762 19.72 11.16 -6.92
N GLU A 763 18.99 10.05 -6.93
CA GLU A 763 19.57 8.72 -7.12
C GLU A 763 19.31 8.21 -8.55
N SER A 764 20.35 7.70 -9.23
CA SER A 764 20.19 7.08 -10.56
C SER A 764 19.51 5.71 -10.45
N VAL A 765 18.55 5.46 -11.34
CA VAL A 765 17.82 4.19 -11.43
C VAL A 765 18.72 3.09 -12.01
N ILE A 766 19.60 3.45 -12.95
CA ILE A 766 20.48 2.54 -13.68
C ILE A 766 21.55 1.95 -12.75
N LYS A 767 22.22 2.81 -11.96
CA LYS A 767 23.25 2.38 -11.00
C LYS A 767 22.71 1.43 -9.92
N LYS A 768 21.45 1.57 -9.52
CA LYS A 768 20.80 0.75 -8.48
C LYS A 768 20.42 -0.66 -8.95
N ARG A 769 20.33 -0.87 -10.27
CA ARG A 769 19.91 -2.14 -10.89
C ARG A 769 21.05 -3.05 -11.32
N GLY A 770 22.31 -2.61 -11.21
CA GLY A 770 23.48 -3.41 -11.59
C GLY A 770 23.50 -3.78 -13.08
N ILE A 771 22.86 -2.97 -13.92
CA ILE A 771 22.92 -3.10 -15.38
C ILE A 771 24.07 -2.21 -15.84
N VAL A 772 25.26 -2.79 -15.95
CA VAL A 772 26.34 -2.33 -16.82
C VAL A 772 26.50 -3.37 -17.91
#